data_AF-A0AAU3LUI8-F1
#
_entry.id   AF-A0AAU3LUI8-F1
#
_cell.length_a   1.000
_cell.length_b   1.000
_cell.length_c   1.000
_cell.angle_alpha   90.00
_cell.angle_beta   90.00
_cell.angle_gamma   90.00
#
_symmetry.space_group_name_H-M   'P 1'
#
loop_
_entity.id
_entity.type
_entity.pdbx_description
1 polymer ?
#
loop_
_entity_poly.entity_id
_entity_poly.type
_entity_poly.pdbx_seq_one_letter_code
_entity_poly.pdbx_strand_id
1 'polypeptide(L)'
;MRNSPGTFPIRIKALPGEALDSWLEALAHRLHTPLGDVLSGLGLHALDDELPVGSTSTEILTRRLTSGMAASIAEATGTPVETLHAMTLAHYDQRVLDLDPRSGLVLNATRWGKGTGARFCTDCLAESGGRWQLSWRLGWSFACIRHNRLLADHCPQCRGLQRTRATATREIPHPGRCPNTVQAVSSAPGRRRCDADLAQAATPLLDADHPVLDAQRLVYAIADSGTTALGPYADHPRSALEALADLRALVGEILLHAPRQTLAERLPTDLPISADELNAVFAPSNVGTQPRLGMHSPKSAAMTAAGVVLAVKILTRPDIQQAGTAARWITQGDDRESRLSLGRRLLAPWGRGTTETLRAIQLATVGPQLQAVYQLRYRVQAPRPGTQLHDVPARRLRSLPAALWPELALPLVPLELHDYRIMRPALSCLLGLVGNRQSIDVIAERLGKATTGFMASRLLGHLREHQQWPDIQAALIHIADYFDTHPAPIDYQRRQRIDYSLLLPDEQWADIARECDVVRGTGTLARLFRSYLFLRISGLPARMAPPTCTPENDSARAQHAMRYRRLTPELLAHLDHAAEEFLHRNRITDEPVTWYPPDNLLHDLSLPGHHPSEIDIKELHRLIRHEEMTATQAAARLHTTIDVVRCLLDRHPAPDTSERRSWPAPVSDAVRAALDPATFTRLYIDQRMSLRAIGELYGVKADVIRGIADKYRIPIRAPKEYRHRQEITREWLHEQYVTRRRTLADIAEETGMTMSNVAKWARMHKIPLRPRGGASHDESLRIEDKAREAPRLLQPALNGLAAEERLLRFVKASAYPTLGVAARDMGVNGPTLVTQINRLARELGGPLLERAERGRPMRLTPLGKRVVRAAMDWLPKP
;
A
#
# COMPACT_ATOMS: atom_id res chain seq x y z
N MET A 1 -1.18 -81.42 10.55
CA MET A 1 -0.73 -80.83 11.83
C MET A 1 0.23 -79.69 11.48
N ARG A 2 -0.20 -78.43 11.63
CA ARG A 2 0.72 -77.29 11.50
C ARG A 2 1.58 -77.29 12.77
N ASN A 3 2.89 -77.46 12.63
CA ASN A 3 3.82 -77.38 13.76
C ASN A 3 3.67 -76.01 14.42
N SER A 4 3.10 -75.95 15.62
CA SER A 4 3.23 -74.76 16.45
C SER A 4 4.72 -74.48 16.63
N PRO A 5 5.22 -73.26 16.36
CA PRO A 5 6.63 -72.95 16.53
C PRO A 5 7.01 -73.18 17.99
N GLY A 6 7.90 -74.14 18.25
CA GLY A 6 8.43 -74.37 19.59
C GLY A 6 9.17 -73.13 20.09
N THR A 7 9.15 -72.89 21.39
CA THR A 7 9.88 -71.76 21.96
C THR A 7 11.40 -71.93 21.76
N PHE A 8 12.10 -70.86 21.41
CA PHE A 8 13.56 -70.91 21.27
C PHE A 8 14.23 -71.23 22.61
N PRO A 9 15.20 -72.16 22.62
CA PRO A 9 15.91 -72.58 23.84
C PRO A 9 16.87 -71.50 24.36
N ILE A 10 17.38 -70.64 23.48
CA ILE A 10 18.23 -69.49 23.83
C ILE A 10 17.50 -68.23 23.38
N ARG A 11 17.26 -67.31 24.32
CA ARG A 11 16.56 -66.05 24.10
C ARG A 11 17.49 -64.88 24.39
N ILE A 12 17.34 -63.81 23.63
CA ILE A 12 18.11 -62.57 23.81
C ILE A 12 17.14 -61.44 24.10
N LYS A 13 17.42 -60.67 25.16
CA LYS A 13 16.64 -59.47 25.47
C LYS A 13 16.86 -58.41 24.39
N ALA A 14 15.77 -57.81 23.91
CA ALA A 14 15.83 -56.63 23.04
C ALA A 14 16.43 -55.43 23.81
N LEU A 15 17.32 -54.68 23.15
CA LEU A 15 17.84 -53.44 23.74
C LEU A 15 16.86 -52.28 23.53
N PRO A 16 16.84 -51.27 24.42
CA PRO A 16 16.05 -50.06 24.19
C PRO A 16 16.40 -49.41 22.86
N GLY A 17 15.37 -49.11 22.05
CA GLY A 17 15.51 -48.45 20.74
C GLY A 17 16.11 -49.33 19.63
N GLU A 18 16.32 -50.62 19.87
CA GLU A 18 16.94 -51.51 18.90
C GLU A 18 16.07 -51.76 17.65
N ALA A 19 16.70 -51.87 16.48
CA ALA A 19 16.00 -52.29 15.27
C ALA A 19 15.74 -53.81 15.26
N LEU A 20 14.59 -54.22 14.69
CA LEU A 20 14.21 -55.63 14.63
C LEU A 20 15.21 -56.51 13.88
N ASP A 21 15.72 -56.05 12.73
CA ASP A 21 16.74 -56.76 11.97
C ASP A 21 18.03 -56.99 12.77
N SER A 22 18.47 -55.98 13.53
CA SER A 22 19.62 -56.11 14.44
C SER A 22 19.39 -57.18 15.51
N TRP A 23 18.22 -57.20 16.12
CA TRP A 23 17.91 -58.18 17.17
C TRP A 23 17.84 -59.60 16.61
N LEU A 24 17.21 -59.78 15.45
CA LEU A 24 17.16 -61.07 14.75
C LEU A 24 18.55 -61.57 14.34
N GLU A 25 19.42 -60.67 13.86
CA GLU A 25 20.81 -61.01 13.53
C GLU A 25 21.62 -61.41 14.75
N ALA A 26 21.43 -60.72 15.88
CA ALA A 26 22.08 -61.09 17.14
C ALA A 26 21.58 -62.44 17.68
N LEU A 27 20.28 -62.73 17.51
CA LEU A 27 19.71 -64.03 17.84
C LEU A 27 20.32 -65.14 16.98
N ALA A 28 20.36 -64.96 15.66
CA ALA A 28 21.00 -65.90 14.73
C ALA A 28 22.49 -66.12 15.03
N HIS A 29 23.22 -65.04 15.32
CA HIS A 29 24.62 -65.12 15.71
C HIS A 29 24.83 -65.94 16.99
N ARG A 30 24.01 -65.68 18.03
CA ARG A 30 24.09 -66.39 19.31
C ARG A 30 23.72 -67.87 19.21
N LEU A 31 22.79 -68.20 18.32
CA LEU A 31 22.38 -69.57 18.02
C LEU A 31 23.34 -70.28 17.05
N HIS A 32 24.36 -69.59 16.53
CA HIS A 32 25.26 -70.09 15.49
C HIS A 32 24.52 -70.71 14.29
N THR A 33 23.41 -70.07 13.90
CA THR A 33 22.46 -70.61 12.92
C THR A 33 22.22 -69.58 11.80
N PRO A 34 22.06 -70.00 10.53
CA PRO A 34 21.71 -69.09 9.45
C PRO A 34 20.43 -68.28 9.75
N LEU A 35 20.40 -67.03 9.32
CA LEU A 35 19.28 -66.12 9.63
C LEU A 35 17.93 -66.65 9.10
N GLY A 36 17.91 -67.32 7.95
CA GLY A 36 16.71 -67.91 7.36
C GLY A 36 16.13 -69.05 8.19
N ASP A 37 16.96 -69.82 8.88
CA ASP A 37 16.50 -70.90 9.76
C ASP A 37 15.88 -70.32 11.04
N VAL A 38 16.41 -69.20 11.54
CA VAL A 38 15.78 -68.43 12.63
C VAL A 38 14.42 -67.89 12.20
N LEU A 39 14.31 -67.27 11.01
CA LEU A 39 13.03 -66.78 10.48
C LEU A 39 12.02 -67.92 10.29
N SER A 40 12.48 -69.09 9.85
CA SER A 40 11.68 -70.31 9.72
C SER A 40 11.17 -70.81 11.08
N GLY A 41 12.06 -70.87 12.08
CA GLY A 41 11.71 -71.25 13.45
C GLY A 41 10.74 -70.30 14.13
N LEU A 42 10.71 -69.02 13.71
CA LEU A 42 9.73 -68.02 14.16
C LEU A 42 8.37 -68.12 13.45
N GLY A 43 8.19 -69.06 12.51
CA GLY A 43 6.94 -69.23 11.75
C GLY A 43 6.71 -68.17 10.68
N LEU A 44 7.69 -67.32 10.37
CA LEU A 44 7.52 -66.14 9.49
C LEU A 44 7.50 -66.45 7.99
N HIS A 45 7.80 -67.70 7.60
CA HIS A 45 7.66 -68.18 6.23
C HIS A 45 6.32 -68.86 5.95
N ALA A 46 5.50 -69.11 6.98
CA ALA A 46 4.24 -69.88 6.89
C ALA A 46 2.96 -69.02 7.05
N LEU A 47 3.10 -67.70 7.21
CA LEU A 47 2.00 -66.79 7.61
C LEU A 47 1.46 -65.88 6.49
N ASP A 48 2.03 -65.90 5.28
CA ASP A 48 1.55 -65.11 4.13
C ASP A 48 1.23 -66.01 2.93
N ASP A 49 -0.06 -66.21 2.64
CA ASP A 49 -0.55 -66.85 1.40
C ASP A 49 -0.50 -65.88 0.18
N GLU A 50 -0.17 -64.60 0.38
CA GLU A 50 -0.21 -63.55 -0.66
C GLU A 50 1.16 -63.15 -1.23
N LEU A 51 2.28 -63.62 -0.66
CA LEU A 51 3.64 -63.31 -1.14
C LEU A 51 4.39 -64.60 -1.54
N PRO A 52 5.22 -64.58 -2.61
CA PRO A 52 5.97 -65.77 -3.03
C PRO A 52 6.83 -66.33 -1.88
N VAL A 53 6.83 -67.65 -1.71
CA VAL A 53 7.69 -68.37 -0.75
C VAL A 53 9.14 -67.92 -0.93
N GLY A 54 9.73 -67.33 0.12
CA GLY A 54 11.09 -66.75 0.10
C GLY A 54 11.17 -65.22 0.01
N SER A 55 10.05 -64.49 0.08
CA SER A 55 10.01 -63.02 -0.05
C SER A 55 10.21 -62.22 1.25
N THR A 56 10.09 -62.85 2.43
CA THR A 56 10.22 -62.16 3.74
C THR A 56 11.67 -61.88 4.07
N SER A 57 12.08 -60.60 3.98
CA SER A 57 13.40 -60.14 4.40
C SER A 57 13.34 -59.41 5.75
N THR A 58 14.45 -59.42 6.50
CA THR A 58 14.53 -58.68 7.78
C THR A 58 14.30 -57.17 7.61
N GLU A 59 14.59 -56.63 6.42
CA GLU A 59 14.29 -55.25 6.07
C GLU A 59 12.78 -54.97 6.02
N ILE A 60 11.98 -55.88 5.45
CA ILE A 60 10.51 -55.76 5.41
C ILE A 60 9.95 -55.83 6.82
N LEU A 61 10.39 -56.81 7.61
CA LEU A 61 9.95 -56.98 9.00
C LEU A 61 10.28 -55.75 9.86
N THR A 62 11.46 -55.14 9.65
CA THR A 62 11.87 -53.92 10.35
C THR A 62 11.07 -52.70 9.91
N ARG A 63 10.45 -52.70 8.71
CA ARG A 63 9.53 -51.62 8.32
C ARG A 63 8.21 -51.72 9.06
N ARG A 64 7.57 -52.89 9.04
CA ARG A 64 6.29 -53.15 9.71
C ARG A 64 6.15 -54.64 10.00
N LEU A 65 5.72 -54.96 11.22
CA LEU A 65 5.23 -56.28 11.59
C LEU A 65 3.70 -56.31 11.53
N THR A 66 3.14 -57.36 10.93
CA THR A 66 1.71 -57.65 11.07
C THR A 66 1.44 -58.23 12.46
N SER A 67 0.20 -58.11 12.95
CA SER A 67 -0.17 -58.63 14.27
C SER A 67 0.07 -60.14 14.40
N GLY A 68 -0.15 -60.90 13.33
CA GLY A 68 0.12 -62.35 13.30
C GLY A 68 1.62 -62.68 13.40
N MET A 69 2.46 -61.95 12.67
CA MET A 69 3.92 -62.11 12.77
C MET A 69 4.45 -61.72 14.15
N ALA A 70 3.96 -60.61 14.72
CA ALA A 70 4.37 -60.17 16.04
C ALA A 70 3.96 -61.18 17.13
N ALA A 71 2.75 -61.75 17.05
CA ALA A 71 2.30 -62.80 17.97
C ALA A 71 3.18 -64.06 17.87
N SER A 72 3.51 -64.51 16.64
CA SER A 72 4.37 -65.67 16.41
C SER A 72 5.77 -65.47 16.99
N ILE A 73 6.37 -64.28 16.79
CA ILE A 73 7.68 -63.95 17.36
C ILE A 73 7.61 -63.87 18.90
N ALA A 74 6.53 -63.29 19.44
CA ALA A 74 6.34 -63.16 20.88
C ALA A 74 6.20 -64.52 21.56
N GLU A 75 5.43 -65.44 20.97
CA GLU A 75 5.28 -66.82 21.45
C GLU A 75 6.62 -67.56 21.43
N ALA A 76 7.34 -67.50 20.31
CA ALA A 76 8.59 -68.22 20.13
C ALA A 76 9.74 -67.69 21.00
N THR A 77 9.77 -66.39 21.29
CA THR A 77 10.92 -65.73 21.97
C THR A 77 10.61 -65.22 23.38
N GLY A 78 9.33 -65.14 23.77
CA GLY A 78 8.89 -64.52 25.02
C GLY A 78 9.06 -62.99 25.05
N THR A 79 9.30 -62.35 23.90
CA THR A 79 9.39 -60.89 23.80
C THR A 79 7.99 -60.28 23.69
N PRO A 80 7.64 -59.25 24.48
CA PRO A 80 6.32 -58.63 24.39
C PRO A 80 6.03 -58.06 22.99
N VAL A 81 4.78 -58.21 22.52
CA VAL A 81 4.33 -57.74 21.20
C VAL A 81 4.55 -56.24 21.03
N GLU A 82 4.36 -55.47 22.10
CA GLU A 82 4.57 -54.01 22.13
C GLU A 82 6.03 -53.65 21.89
N THR A 83 6.96 -54.43 22.46
CA THR A 83 8.40 -54.25 22.25
C THR A 83 8.76 -54.55 20.80
N LEU A 84 8.21 -55.62 20.22
CA LEU A 84 8.45 -55.98 18.82
C LEU A 84 7.95 -54.89 17.86
N HIS A 85 6.77 -54.32 18.09
CA HIS A 85 6.28 -53.19 17.29
C HIS A 85 7.16 -51.93 17.44
N ALA A 86 7.65 -51.63 18.65
CA ALA A 86 8.57 -50.52 18.89
C ALA A 86 9.93 -50.66 18.19
N MET A 87 10.33 -51.89 17.82
CA MET A 87 11.55 -52.19 17.07
C MET A 87 11.38 -52.06 15.55
N THR A 88 10.22 -51.58 15.07
CA THR A 88 9.91 -51.39 13.65
C THR A 88 9.69 -49.92 13.28
N LEU A 89 9.94 -49.54 12.02
CA LEU A 89 9.70 -48.18 11.52
C LEU A 89 8.23 -47.75 11.60
N ALA A 90 7.29 -48.70 11.69
CA ALA A 90 5.88 -48.41 11.96
C ALA A 90 5.68 -47.64 13.27
N HIS A 91 6.63 -47.73 14.22
CA HIS A 91 6.67 -46.88 15.42
C HIS A 91 6.71 -45.38 15.09
N TYR A 92 7.33 -45.00 13.97
CA TYR A 92 7.49 -43.63 13.52
C TYR A 92 6.48 -43.19 12.45
N ASP A 93 5.59 -44.10 12.02
CA ASP A 93 4.59 -43.84 10.99
C ASP A 93 3.62 -42.73 11.42
N GLN A 94 3.27 -41.84 10.50
CA GLN A 94 2.47 -40.63 10.73
C GLN A 94 3.05 -39.62 11.74
N ARG A 95 4.26 -39.86 12.28
CA ARG A 95 4.95 -38.95 13.21
C ARG A 95 6.19 -38.32 12.59
N VAL A 96 7.09 -39.16 12.07
CA VAL A 96 8.39 -38.74 11.51
C VAL A 96 8.49 -39.10 10.02
N LEU A 97 7.83 -40.19 9.61
CA LEU A 97 7.79 -40.69 8.24
C LEU A 97 6.39 -41.21 7.91
N ASP A 98 6.14 -41.48 6.63
CA ASP A 98 4.98 -42.24 6.19
C ASP A 98 5.40 -43.59 5.63
N LEU A 99 4.65 -44.61 6.00
CA LEU A 99 4.67 -45.89 5.33
C LEU A 99 3.49 -45.99 4.38
N ASP A 100 3.73 -46.45 3.15
CA ASP A 100 2.67 -46.77 2.21
C ASP A 100 1.75 -47.85 2.81
N PRO A 101 0.43 -47.62 2.90
CA PRO A 101 -0.48 -48.55 3.57
C PRO A 101 -0.54 -49.94 2.92
N ARG A 102 -0.21 -50.07 1.63
CA ARG A 102 -0.31 -51.33 0.88
C ARG A 102 1.01 -52.10 0.84
N SER A 103 2.11 -51.40 0.58
CA SER A 103 3.44 -51.98 0.37
C SER A 103 4.33 -51.90 1.61
N GLY A 104 3.96 -51.12 2.63
CA GLY A 104 4.78 -50.86 3.82
C GLY A 104 6.09 -50.11 3.53
N LEU A 105 6.27 -49.62 2.29
CA LEU A 105 7.47 -48.90 1.87
C LEU A 105 7.47 -47.48 2.44
N VAL A 106 8.65 -47.03 2.84
CA VAL A 106 8.85 -45.65 3.29
C VAL A 106 8.65 -44.69 2.12
N LEU A 107 7.77 -43.71 2.27
CA LEU A 107 7.53 -42.68 1.26
C LEU A 107 8.69 -41.66 1.27
N ASN A 108 9.77 -42.01 0.55
CA ASN A 108 11.04 -41.27 0.56
C ASN A 108 10.95 -39.85 -0.02
N ALA A 109 9.97 -39.55 -0.87
CA ALA A 109 9.91 -38.30 -1.62
C ALA A 109 9.36 -37.11 -0.84
N THR A 110 8.69 -37.34 0.31
CA THR A 110 7.93 -36.29 0.99
C THR A 110 8.46 -35.94 2.38
N ARG A 111 9.24 -36.80 3.07
CA ARG A 111 9.52 -36.64 4.52
C ARG A 111 10.90 -37.07 5.03
N TRP A 112 11.91 -37.18 4.15
CA TRP A 112 13.26 -37.70 4.53
C TRP A 112 13.25 -39.10 5.18
N GLY A 113 12.20 -39.89 4.93
CA GLY A 113 12.24 -41.32 5.20
C GLY A 113 13.36 -41.95 4.35
N LYS A 114 14.30 -42.64 4.98
CA LYS A 114 15.30 -43.44 4.26
C LYS A 114 14.70 -44.84 4.06
N GLY A 115 14.23 -45.14 2.85
CA GLY A 115 13.71 -46.47 2.52
C GLY A 115 14.77 -47.57 2.50
N THR A 116 16.06 -47.21 2.41
CA THR A 116 17.22 -48.10 2.51
C THR A 116 18.40 -47.36 3.16
N GLY A 117 19.32 -48.11 3.78
CA GLY A 117 20.51 -47.56 4.43
C GLY A 117 20.32 -47.27 5.92
N ALA A 118 21.43 -47.16 6.64
CA ALA A 118 21.46 -46.72 8.04
C ALA A 118 22.78 -46.04 8.35
N ARG A 119 22.72 -45.01 9.19
CA ARG A 119 23.90 -44.46 9.87
C ARG A 119 24.21 -45.29 11.11
N PHE A 120 25.36 -45.08 11.74
CA PHE A 120 25.66 -45.75 13.01
C PHE A 120 26.64 -44.98 13.88
N CYS A 121 26.53 -45.19 15.18
CA CYS A 121 27.54 -44.75 16.14
C CYS A 121 28.50 -45.92 16.41
N THR A 122 29.78 -45.66 16.24
CA THR A 122 30.88 -46.62 16.43
C THR A 122 30.95 -47.12 17.87
N ASP A 123 30.81 -46.23 18.86
CA ASP A 123 30.88 -46.61 20.28
C ASP A 123 29.64 -47.38 20.73
N CYS A 124 28.45 -46.99 20.28
CA CYS A 124 27.23 -47.76 20.53
C CYS A 124 27.34 -49.18 19.97
N LEU A 125 27.92 -49.36 18.78
CA LEU A 125 28.16 -50.69 18.22
C LEU A 125 29.17 -51.47 19.06
N ALA A 126 30.26 -50.83 19.50
CA ALA A 126 31.27 -51.48 20.35
C ALA A 126 30.67 -51.95 21.68
N GLU A 127 29.94 -51.08 22.38
CA GLU A 127 29.35 -51.36 23.70
C GLU A 127 28.25 -52.41 23.66
N SER A 128 27.45 -52.43 22.58
CA SER A 128 26.29 -53.31 22.48
C SER A 128 26.61 -54.69 21.89
N GLY A 129 27.84 -54.91 21.42
CA GLY A 129 28.19 -56.12 20.66
C GLY A 129 27.61 -56.11 19.25
N GLY A 130 27.56 -54.94 18.61
CA GLY A 130 27.18 -54.78 17.21
C GLY A 130 25.69 -54.58 16.94
N ARG A 131 24.92 -54.14 17.94
CA ARG A 131 23.46 -53.98 17.88
C ARG A 131 23.09 -52.57 17.40
N TRP A 132 22.17 -52.49 16.46
CA TRP A 132 21.80 -51.24 15.78
C TRP A 132 20.55 -50.61 16.38
N GLN A 133 20.56 -49.29 16.44
CA GLN A 133 19.40 -48.50 16.84
C GLN A 133 18.45 -48.27 15.66
N LEU A 134 17.15 -48.41 15.90
CA LEU A 134 16.10 -48.16 14.93
C LEU A 134 16.11 -46.70 14.46
N SER A 135 16.35 -45.74 15.37
CA SER A 135 16.40 -44.32 15.03
C SER A 135 17.46 -43.99 13.97
N TRP A 136 18.53 -44.78 13.83
CA TRP A 136 19.56 -44.57 12.81
C TRP A 136 19.10 -44.88 11.38
N ARG A 137 17.92 -45.50 11.24
CA ARG A 137 17.22 -45.65 9.95
C ARG A 137 16.53 -44.37 9.49
N LEU A 138 16.40 -43.37 10.36
CA LEU A 138 15.81 -42.08 10.00
C LEU A 138 16.85 -41.20 9.28
N GLY A 139 16.44 -40.51 8.21
CA GLY A 139 17.29 -39.49 7.57
C GLY A 139 17.67 -38.34 8.52
N TRP A 140 16.87 -38.18 9.57
CA TRP A 140 16.98 -37.21 10.66
C TRP A 140 18.03 -37.52 11.73
N SER A 141 18.64 -38.71 11.70
CA SER A 141 19.72 -39.09 12.63
C SER A 141 21.07 -38.82 12.00
N PHE A 142 21.82 -37.85 12.50
CA PHE A 142 23.16 -37.47 12.02
C PHE A 142 24.21 -37.43 13.12
N ALA A 143 23.83 -37.32 14.40
CA ALA A 143 24.76 -37.40 15.53
C ALA A 143 24.26 -38.36 16.62
N CYS A 144 25.19 -38.95 17.36
CA CYS A 144 24.93 -39.68 18.59
C CYS A 144 24.98 -38.71 19.77
N ILE A 145 23.85 -38.53 20.45
CA ILE A 145 23.76 -37.66 21.65
C ILE A 145 24.27 -38.33 22.92
N ARG A 146 24.50 -39.65 22.89
CA ARG A 146 25.06 -40.42 24.02
C ARG A 146 26.59 -40.35 24.05
N HIS A 147 27.21 -40.43 22.87
CA HIS A 147 28.66 -40.44 22.70
C HIS A 147 29.20 -39.15 22.10
N ASN A 148 28.36 -38.12 21.98
CA ASN A 148 28.68 -36.80 21.45
C ASN A 148 29.51 -36.86 20.16
N ARG A 149 29.03 -37.59 19.15
CA ARG A 149 29.80 -37.79 17.91
C ARG A 149 28.95 -37.83 16.67
N LEU A 150 29.54 -37.47 15.54
CA LEU A 150 28.87 -37.63 14.25
C LEU A 150 28.67 -39.12 13.93
N LEU A 151 27.52 -39.49 13.37
CA LEU A 151 27.29 -40.88 12.95
C LEU A 151 28.08 -41.18 11.67
N ALA A 152 28.58 -42.42 11.55
CA ALA A 152 29.21 -42.92 10.34
C ALA A 152 28.15 -43.33 9.31
N ASP A 153 28.38 -43.04 8.03
CA ASP A 153 27.56 -43.53 6.91
C ASP A 153 28.20 -44.74 6.20
N HIS A 154 29.53 -44.82 6.21
CA HIS A 154 30.32 -45.73 5.36
C HIS A 154 31.17 -46.69 6.19
N CYS A 155 31.38 -47.90 5.65
CA CYS A 155 32.36 -48.84 6.21
C CYS A 155 33.79 -48.29 6.07
N PRO A 156 34.67 -48.42 7.08
CA PRO A 156 36.04 -47.90 7.04
C PRO A 156 36.90 -48.54 5.94
N GLN A 157 36.62 -49.80 5.59
CA GLN A 157 37.38 -50.55 4.59
C GLN A 157 36.79 -50.45 3.17
N CYS A 158 35.58 -50.97 2.94
CA CYS A 158 34.99 -50.99 1.59
C CYS A 158 34.31 -49.69 1.17
N ARG A 159 34.19 -48.69 2.06
CA ARG A 159 33.49 -47.41 1.85
C ARG A 159 32.02 -47.52 1.43
N GLY A 160 31.45 -48.72 1.43
CA GLY A 160 30.05 -48.95 1.10
C GLY A 160 29.12 -48.45 2.21
N LEU A 161 27.96 -47.90 1.81
CA LEU A 161 26.88 -47.54 2.72
C LEU A 161 26.37 -48.78 3.45
N GLN A 162 26.04 -48.62 4.74
CA GLN A 162 25.55 -49.73 5.56
C GLN A 162 24.04 -49.89 5.46
N ARG A 163 23.58 -51.14 5.62
CA ARG A 163 22.16 -51.50 5.67
C ARG A 163 21.34 -51.08 4.44
N THR A 164 21.97 -51.00 3.27
CA THR A 164 21.31 -50.72 1.98
C THR A 164 20.57 -51.93 1.41
N ARG A 165 20.84 -53.12 1.94
CA ARG A 165 20.20 -54.40 1.61
C ARG A 165 20.03 -55.21 2.90
N ALA A 166 19.04 -56.09 2.92
CA ALA A 166 18.89 -57.09 3.98
C ALA A 166 20.08 -58.06 4.02
N THR A 167 20.36 -58.58 5.21
CA THR A 167 21.36 -59.63 5.44
C THR A 167 20.94 -60.92 4.74
N ALA A 168 21.90 -61.63 4.14
CA ALA A 168 21.64 -62.87 3.42
C ALA A 168 21.08 -63.95 4.36
N THR A 169 19.97 -64.58 3.97
CA THR A 169 19.27 -65.57 4.81
C THR A 169 20.06 -66.86 5.02
N ARG A 170 20.96 -67.21 4.09
CA ARG A 170 21.79 -68.43 4.17
C ARG A 170 23.08 -68.26 4.97
N GLU A 171 23.36 -67.04 5.45
CA GLU A 171 24.57 -66.74 6.20
C GLU A 171 24.27 -66.60 7.69
N ILE A 172 25.25 -66.94 8.53
CA ILE A 172 25.23 -66.59 9.95
C ILE A 172 25.66 -65.12 10.03
N PRO A 173 24.81 -64.21 10.54
CA PRO A 173 25.18 -62.80 10.67
C PRO A 173 26.36 -62.62 11.63
N HIS A 174 27.19 -61.60 11.36
CA HIS A 174 28.21 -61.14 12.29
C HIS A 174 27.84 -59.71 12.73
N PRO A 175 27.14 -59.54 13.87
CA PRO A 175 26.78 -58.24 14.39
C PRO A 175 28.00 -57.31 14.50
N GLY A 176 27.82 -56.04 14.17
CA GLY A 176 28.90 -55.04 14.17
C GLY A 176 29.90 -55.13 13.00
N ARG A 177 29.80 -56.14 12.13
CA ARG A 177 30.69 -56.31 10.97
C ARG A 177 30.01 -55.95 9.65
N CYS A 178 30.77 -55.41 8.71
CA CYS A 178 30.26 -54.97 7.41
C CYS A 178 29.68 -56.14 6.58
N PRO A 179 28.37 -56.12 6.23
CA PRO A 179 27.75 -57.18 5.43
C PRO A 179 27.94 -57.00 3.91
N ASN A 180 28.53 -55.89 3.46
CA ASN A 180 28.71 -55.63 2.03
C ASN A 180 29.68 -56.62 1.39
N THR A 181 29.42 -56.97 0.14
CA THR A 181 30.32 -57.82 -0.65
C THR A 181 31.27 -56.99 -1.50
N VAL A 182 32.55 -57.37 -1.53
CA VAL A 182 33.60 -56.78 -2.39
C VAL A 182 34.10 -57.81 -3.39
N GLN A 183 34.62 -57.35 -4.53
CA GLN A 183 35.31 -58.24 -5.48
C GLN A 183 36.59 -58.80 -4.84
N ALA A 184 36.83 -60.11 -5.02
CA ALA A 184 38.09 -60.70 -4.62
C ALA A 184 39.23 -60.17 -5.50
N VAL A 185 40.38 -59.86 -4.89
CA VAL A 185 41.56 -59.28 -5.57
C VAL A 185 42.35 -60.35 -6.36
N SER A 186 42.03 -61.64 -6.17
CA SER A 186 42.67 -62.78 -6.82
C SER A 186 41.76 -63.40 -7.90
N SER A 187 42.38 -63.99 -8.93
CA SER A 187 41.86 -64.54 -10.19
C SER A 187 40.71 -65.57 -10.14
N ALA A 188 40.08 -65.79 -8.99
CA ALA A 188 38.89 -66.61 -8.84
C ALA A 188 37.62 -65.73 -8.93
N PRO A 189 36.65 -66.05 -9.80
CA PRO A 189 35.39 -65.31 -9.87
C PRO A 189 34.57 -65.57 -8.60
N GLY A 190 34.59 -64.61 -7.66
CA GLY A 190 33.81 -64.68 -6.43
C GLY A 190 33.71 -63.33 -5.72
N ARG A 191 32.52 -63.01 -5.20
CA ARG A 191 32.31 -61.87 -4.29
C ARG A 191 32.51 -62.36 -2.86
N ARG A 192 33.37 -61.69 -2.07
CA ARG A 192 33.58 -62.00 -0.64
C ARG A 192 32.93 -60.94 0.24
N ARG A 193 32.50 -61.31 1.44
CA ARG A 193 32.02 -60.36 2.45
C ARG A 193 33.18 -59.45 2.89
N CYS A 194 32.91 -58.17 3.12
CA CYS A 194 33.90 -57.22 3.58
C CYS A 194 34.33 -57.53 5.02
N ASP A 195 33.37 -57.81 5.90
CA ASP A 195 33.56 -58.20 7.31
C ASP A 195 34.42 -57.25 8.17
N ALA A 196 34.63 -56.02 7.70
CA ALA A 196 35.31 -54.98 8.46
C ALA A 196 34.56 -54.69 9.75
N ASP A 197 35.30 -54.49 10.85
CA ASP A 197 34.72 -54.01 12.10
C ASP A 197 34.22 -52.57 11.93
N LEU A 198 32.91 -52.38 12.02
CA LEU A 198 32.30 -51.08 11.84
C LEU A 198 32.57 -50.16 13.05
N ALA A 199 32.86 -50.71 14.24
CA ALA A 199 33.22 -49.91 15.40
C ALA A 199 34.55 -49.14 15.20
N GLN A 200 35.38 -49.55 14.23
CA GLN A 200 36.64 -48.89 13.90
C GLN A 200 36.48 -47.72 12.90
N ALA A 201 35.26 -47.36 12.52
CA ALA A 201 35.06 -46.22 11.62
C ALA A 201 35.47 -44.90 12.29
N ALA A 202 36.32 -44.12 11.62
CA ALA A 202 36.71 -42.81 12.12
C ALA A 202 35.57 -41.80 11.95
N THR A 203 35.07 -41.25 13.06
CA THR A 203 34.08 -40.17 13.07
C THR A 203 34.44 -39.10 14.11
N PRO A 204 34.20 -37.81 13.84
CA PRO A 204 34.51 -36.72 14.76
C PRO A 204 33.75 -36.83 16.09
N LEU A 205 34.48 -36.65 17.19
CA LEU A 205 33.90 -36.29 18.49
C LEU A 205 33.52 -34.81 18.48
N LEU A 206 32.43 -34.49 19.15
CA LEU A 206 31.84 -33.17 19.24
C LEU A 206 31.81 -32.76 20.71
N ASP A 207 32.06 -31.49 21.01
CA ASP A 207 31.91 -30.96 22.36
C ASP A 207 30.45 -31.07 22.84
N ALA A 208 30.22 -31.12 24.16
CA ALA A 208 28.90 -31.40 24.72
C ALA A 208 27.83 -30.34 24.36
N ASP A 209 28.28 -29.08 24.19
CA ASP A 209 27.54 -27.89 23.79
C ASP A 209 27.59 -27.62 22.27
N HIS A 210 28.10 -28.57 21.50
CA HIS A 210 28.22 -28.41 20.06
C HIS A 210 26.84 -28.28 19.38
N PRO A 211 26.59 -27.28 18.51
CA PRO A 211 25.28 -27.01 17.90
C PRO A 211 24.63 -28.19 17.16
N VAL A 212 25.45 -29.11 16.62
CA VAL A 212 24.96 -30.36 15.99
C VAL A 212 24.25 -31.26 16.99
N LEU A 213 24.76 -31.37 18.23
CA LEU A 213 24.10 -32.17 19.26
C LEU A 213 22.78 -31.53 19.68
N ASP A 214 22.74 -30.21 19.83
CA ASP A 214 21.49 -29.49 20.13
C ASP A 214 20.45 -29.66 19.03
N ALA A 215 20.86 -29.56 17.77
CA ALA A 215 20.00 -29.80 16.63
C ALA A 215 19.47 -31.25 16.60
N GLN A 216 20.33 -32.24 16.91
CA GLN A 216 19.92 -33.64 17.00
C GLN A 216 18.94 -33.89 18.14
N ARG A 217 19.19 -33.32 19.33
CA ARG A 217 18.31 -33.39 20.50
C ARG A 217 16.94 -32.80 20.18
N LEU A 218 16.90 -31.64 19.50
CA LEU A 218 15.65 -31.01 19.08
C LEU A 218 14.86 -31.89 18.10
N VAL A 219 15.53 -32.45 17.09
CA VAL A 219 14.90 -33.34 16.10
C VAL A 219 14.31 -34.59 16.78
N TYR A 220 15.04 -35.20 17.73
CA TYR A 220 14.51 -36.32 18.51
C TYR A 220 13.36 -35.90 19.43
N ALA A 221 13.46 -34.75 20.11
CA ALA A 221 12.36 -34.24 20.92
C ALA A 221 11.08 -34.03 20.10
N ILE A 222 11.18 -33.46 18.89
CA ILE A 222 10.03 -33.30 17.97
C ILE A 222 9.49 -34.67 17.55
N ALA A 223 10.38 -35.60 17.19
CA ALA A 223 9.98 -36.95 16.80
C ALA A 223 9.24 -37.68 17.93
N ASP A 224 9.72 -37.57 19.16
CA ASP A 224 9.24 -38.26 20.34
C ASP A 224 7.93 -37.67 20.89
N SER A 225 7.80 -36.33 20.94
CA SER A 225 6.60 -35.64 21.41
C SER A 225 5.44 -35.69 20.40
N GLY A 226 5.73 -35.89 19.12
CA GLY A 226 4.74 -35.86 18.04
C GLY A 226 4.22 -34.46 17.68
N THR A 227 4.59 -33.42 18.43
CA THR A 227 4.19 -32.01 18.20
C THR A 227 5.28 -31.02 18.61
N THR A 228 5.25 -29.81 18.07
CA THR A 228 6.14 -28.73 18.46
C THR A 228 5.43 -27.38 18.52
N ALA A 229 5.81 -26.58 19.51
CA ALA A 229 5.37 -25.19 19.70
C ALA A 229 6.57 -24.24 19.77
N LEU A 230 7.73 -24.63 19.24
CA LEU A 230 8.95 -23.83 19.34
C LEU A 230 8.96 -22.67 18.34
N GLY A 231 9.48 -21.51 18.77
CA GLY A 231 9.75 -20.38 17.89
C GLY A 231 8.51 -19.91 17.12
N PRO A 232 8.53 -19.85 15.77
CA PRO A 232 7.40 -19.38 14.97
C PRO A 232 6.11 -20.22 15.13
N TYR A 233 6.21 -21.41 15.73
CA TYR A 233 5.07 -22.31 16.00
C TYR A 233 4.39 -22.06 17.35
N ALA A 234 4.87 -21.10 18.17
CA ALA A 234 4.38 -20.88 19.54
C ALA A 234 2.86 -20.69 19.63
N ASP A 235 2.27 -19.79 18.82
CA ASP A 235 0.82 -19.54 18.89
C ASP A 235 -0.02 -20.67 18.26
N HIS A 236 0.57 -21.45 17.35
CA HIS A 236 -0.13 -22.50 16.60
C HIS A 236 0.77 -23.74 16.50
N PRO A 237 0.80 -24.58 17.56
CA PRO A 237 1.59 -25.80 17.58
C PRO A 237 1.32 -26.68 16.36
N ARG A 238 2.38 -27.31 15.85
CA ARG A 238 2.32 -28.16 14.65
C ARG A 238 2.65 -29.59 14.98
N SER A 239 2.13 -30.50 14.16
CA SER A 239 2.54 -31.91 14.23
C SER A 239 4.05 -32.04 13.92
N ALA A 240 4.70 -33.06 14.48
CA ALA A 240 6.11 -33.35 14.19
C ALA A 240 6.36 -33.49 12.69
N LEU A 241 5.41 -34.09 12.00
CA LEU A 241 5.40 -34.36 10.57
C LEU A 241 5.45 -33.07 9.72
N GLU A 242 4.65 -32.07 10.11
CA GLU A 242 4.64 -30.74 9.50
C GLU A 242 5.92 -29.97 9.79
N ALA A 243 6.37 -29.96 11.05
CA ALA A 243 7.59 -29.26 11.45
C ALA A 243 8.85 -29.83 10.79
N LEU A 244 8.94 -31.16 10.67
CA LEU A 244 10.03 -31.83 9.97
C LEU A 244 9.94 -31.61 8.45
N ALA A 245 8.74 -31.48 7.88
CA ALA A 245 8.57 -31.10 6.48
C ALA A 245 9.05 -29.66 6.22
N ASP A 246 8.78 -28.74 7.14
CA ASP A 246 9.26 -27.36 7.08
C ASP A 246 10.79 -27.30 7.22
N LEU A 247 11.35 -27.99 8.21
CA LEU A 247 12.79 -28.10 8.43
C LEU A 247 13.49 -28.66 7.19
N ARG A 248 12.94 -29.73 6.60
CA ARG A 248 13.44 -30.34 5.36
C ARG A 248 13.44 -29.35 4.20
N ALA A 249 12.33 -28.62 4.00
CA ALA A 249 12.23 -27.65 2.92
C ALA A 249 13.26 -26.53 3.09
N LEU A 250 13.45 -26.04 4.32
CA LEU A 250 14.45 -25.04 4.62
C LEU A 250 15.89 -25.54 4.39
N VAL A 251 16.21 -26.78 4.76
CA VAL A 251 17.50 -27.39 4.43
C VAL A 251 17.71 -27.49 2.93
N GLY A 252 16.68 -27.90 2.18
CA GLY A 252 16.72 -27.94 0.71
C GLY A 252 17.05 -26.59 0.11
N GLU A 253 16.36 -25.53 0.55
CA GLU A 253 16.62 -24.16 0.09
C GLU A 253 18.02 -23.66 0.45
N ILE A 254 18.48 -23.91 1.68
CA ILE A 254 19.82 -23.53 2.14
C ILE A 254 20.89 -24.17 1.25
N LEU A 255 20.80 -25.48 1.03
CA LEU A 255 21.84 -26.21 0.30
C LEU A 255 21.81 -25.94 -1.21
N LEU A 256 20.63 -25.82 -1.81
CA LEU A 256 20.50 -25.67 -3.27
C LEU A 256 20.58 -24.23 -3.76
N HIS A 257 20.18 -23.26 -2.93
CA HIS A 257 19.86 -21.91 -3.42
C HIS A 257 20.57 -20.79 -2.67
N ALA A 258 21.18 -21.06 -1.52
CA ALA A 258 21.99 -20.05 -0.86
C ALA A 258 23.24 -19.70 -1.70
N PRO A 259 23.71 -18.44 -1.66
CA PRO A 259 24.96 -18.06 -2.30
C PRO A 259 26.11 -18.90 -1.75
N ARG A 260 26.92 -19.47 -2.65
CA ARG A 260 27.95 -20.46 -2.28
C ARG A 260 28.95 -19.91 -1.26
N GLN A 261 29.42 -18.68 -1.44
CA GLN A 261 30.36 -18.03 -0.54
C GLN A 261 29.75 -17.83 0.86
N THR A 262 28.55 -17.27 0.91
CA THR A 262 27.81 -17.01 2.16
C THR A 262 27.48 -18.30 2.91
N LEU A 263 27.16 -19.38 2.19
CA LEU A 263 26.97 -20.71 2.77
C LEU A 263 28.27 -21.26 3.33
N ALA A 264 29.37 -21.22 2.57
CA ALA A 264 30.67 -21.71 3.02
C ALA A 264 31.14 -21.03 4.32
N GLU A 265 30.92 -19.72 4.46
CA GLU A 265 31.22 -18.95 5.69
C GLU A 265 30.37 -19.37 6.90
N ARG A 266 29.22 -20.02 6.68
CA ARG A 266 28.26 -20.42 7.73
C ARG A 266 28.32 -21.90 8.07
N LEU A 267 28.92 -22.71 7.21
CA LEU A 267 29.09 -24.13 7.47
C LEU A 267 30.05 -24.32 8.66
N PRO A 268 29.74 -25.21 9.62
CA PRO A 268 30.66 -25.53 10.70
C PRO A 268 31.96 -26.12 10.13
N THR A 269 33.10 -25.51 10.47
CA THR A 269 34.44 -25.87 9.94
C THR A 269 35.00 -27.16 10.52
N ASP A 270 34.46 -27.58 11.66
CA ASP A 270 34.78 -28.80 12.39
C ASP A 270 34.06 -30.05 11.84
N LEU A 271 33.10 -29.87 10.93
CA LEU A 271 32.45 -30.98 10.25
C LEU A 271 33.26 -31.45 9.04
N PRO A 272 33.44 -32.78 8.86
CA PRO A 272 34.24 -33.35 7.77
C PRO A 272 33.43 -33.38 6.47
N ILE A 273 33.10 -32.21 5.94
CA ILE A 273 32.41 -32.05 4.67
C ILE A 273 33.46 -31.97 3.56
N SER A 274 33.47 -32.95 2.65
CA SER A 274 34.44 -32.97 1.56
C SER A 274 34.12 -31.93 0.48
N ALA A 275 35.16 -31.50 -0.24
CA ALA A 275 35.00 -30.60 -1.40
C ALA A 275 34.09 -31.22 -2.47
N ASP A 276 34.14 -32.54 -2.67
CA ASP A 276 33.26 -33.25 -3.61
C ASP A 276 31.80 -33.25 -3.15
N GLU A 277 31.53 -33.36 -1.85
CA GLU A 277 30.17 -33.24 -1.32
C GLU A 277 29.61 -31.83 -1.50
N LEU A 278 30.43 -30.80 -1.26
CA LEU A 278 30.07 -29.42 -1.54
C LEU A 278 29.84 -29.22 -3.04
N ASN A 279 30.74 -29.69 -3.89
CA ASN A 279 30.63 -29.58 -5.35
C ASN A 279 29.41 -30.33 -5.89
N ALA A 280 29.05 -31.49 -5.32
CA ALA A 280 27.85 -32.22 -5.72
C ALA A 280 26.55 -31.48 -5.36
N VAL A 281 26.54 -30.74 -4.26
CA VAL A 281 25.44 -29.83 -3.89
C VAL A 281 25.41 -28.62 -4.82
N PHE A 282 26.59 -28.12 -5.22
CA PHE A 282 26.76 -26.92 -6.03
C PHE A 282 26.68 -27.15 -7.55
N ALA A 283 26.73 -28.39 -8.03
CA ALA A 283 26.79 -28.68 -9.47
C ALA A 283 25.56 -28.12 -10.20
N PRO A 284 25.74 -27.27 -11.25
CA PRO A 284 24.63 -26.77 -12.03
C PRO A 284 23.90 -27.95 -12.68
N SER A 285 22.61 -28.06 -12.41
CA SER A 285 21.78 -29.12 -12.98
C SER A 285 21.64 -28.89 -14.48
N ASN A 286 22.22 -29.77 -15.30
CA ASN A 286 21.91 -29.80 -16.72
C ASN A 286 20.40 -30.01 -16.91
N VAL A 287 19.84 -29.24 -17.83
CA VAL A 287 18.41 -29.09 -18.14
C VAL A 287 17.70 -30.45 -18.23
N GLY A 288 16.65 -30.63 -17.41
CA GLY A 288 15.68 -31.74 -17.54
C GLY A 288 15.64 -32.77 -16.40
N THR A 289 16.66 -32.84 -15.54
CA THR A 289 16.71 -33.80 -14.43
C THR A 289 17.20 -33.12 -13.16
N GLN A 290 16.36 -32.28 -12.53
CA GLN A 290 16.71 -31.70 -11.24
C GLN A 290 16.97 -32.81 -10.21
N PRO A 291 18.15 -32.90 -9.58
CA PRO A 291 18.34 -33.72 -8.40
C PRO A 291 17.50 -33.08 -7.29
N ARG A 292 16.46 -33.81 -6.86
CA ARG A 292 15.43 -33.43 -5.89
C ARG A 292 16.00 -33.33 -4.46
N LEU A 293 17.08 -32.58 -4.25
CA LEU A 293 17.62 -32.26 -2.93
C LEU A 293 16.59 -31.39 -2.22
N GLY A 294 16.07 -31.88 -1.09
CA GLY A 294 14.85 -31.38 -0.48
C GLY A 294 13.72 -32.42 -0.47
N MET A 295 13.73 -33.41 -1.38
CA MET A 295 12.88 -34.61 -1.25
C MET A 295 13.61 -35.74 -0.51
N HIS A 296 14.92 -35.89 -0.74
CA HIS A 296 15.75 -36.90 -0.06
C HIS A 296 16.68 -36.28 0.98
N SER A 297 16.97 -37.03 2.06
CA SER A 297 18.00 -36.70 3.04
C SER A 297 19.35 -36.56 2.34
N PRO A 298 20.22 -35.61 2.75
CA PRO A 298 21.61 -35.58 2.29
C PRO A 298 22.30 -36.92 2.54
N LYS A 299 23.28 -37.25 1.68
CA LYS A 299 23.93 -38.57 1.65
C LYS A 299 24.74 -38.82 2.92
N SER A 300 25.47 -37.83 3.43
CA SER A 300 26.29 -37.95 4.64
C SER A 300 25.64 -37.33 5.87
N ALA A 301 26.03 -37.83 7.04
CA ALA A 301 25.69 -37.28 8.33
C ALA A 301 26.18 -35.84 8.48
N ALA A 302 27.39 -35.52 8.02
CA ALA A 302 27.97 -34.18 8.10
C ALA A 302 27.13 -33.14 7.34
N MET A 303 26.75 -33.43 6.09
CA MET A 303 25.91 -32.51 5.30
C MET A 303 24.50 -32.36 5.90
N THR A 304 23.95 -33.45 6.43
CA THR A 304 22.64 -33.40 7.13
C THR A 304 22.72 -32.52 8.37
N ALA A 305 23.76 -32.73 9.20
CA ALA A 305 24.02 -31.96 10.40
C ALA A 305 24.16 -30.46 10.09
N ALA A 306 24.99 -30.11 9.10
CA ALA A 306 25.22 -28.72 8.73
C ALA A 306 23.94 -28.01 8.26
N GLY A 307 23.17 -28.64 7.36
CA GLY A 307 21.90 -28.10 6.89
C GLY A 307 20.90 -27.93 8.04
N VAL A 308 20.72 -28.97 8.87
CA VAL A 308 19.76 -28.94 9.98
C VAL A 308 20.15 -27.90 11.03
N VAL A 309 21.43 -27.75 11.38
CA VAL A 309 21.89 -26.71 12.31
C VAL A 309 21.51 -25.31 11.82
N LEU A 310 21.75 -25.01 10.54
CA LEU A 310 21.41 -23.71 9.95
C LEU A 310 19.89 -23.47 9.91
N ALA A 311 19.12 -24.50 9.57
CA ALA A 311 17.66 -24.43 9.53
C ALA A 311 17.04 -24.28 10.94
N VAL A 312 17.58 -24.99 11.94
CA VAL A 312 17.18 -24.86 13.34
C VAL A 312 17.45 -23.46 13.87
N LYS A 313 18.60 -22.83 13.55
CA LYS A 313 18.89 -21.43 13.92
C LYS A 313 17.87 -20.40 13.39
N ILE A 314 17.12 -20.77 12.35
CA ILE A 314 16.02 -19.96 11.79
C ILE A 314 14.70 -20.29 12.49
N LEU A 315 14.34 -21.58 12.60
CA LEU A 315 13.07 -22.03 13.20
C LEU A 315 13.00 -21.92 14.72
N THR A 316 14.11 -21.58 15.38
CA THR A 316 14.17 -21.29 16.82
C THR A 316 14.01 -19.80 17.14
N ARG A 317 13.90 -18.93 16.13
CA ARG A 317 13.61 -17.51 16.35
C ARG A 317 12.19 -17.34 16.94
N PRO A 318 11.97 -16.35 17.81
CA PRO A 318 10.74 -16.26 18.59
C PRO A 318 9.49 -16.03 17.73
N ASP A 319 9.63 -15.34 16.59
CA ASP A 319 8.52 -15.04 15.70
C ASP A 319 8.88 -15.18 14.21
N ILE A 320 7.86 -15.12 13.36
CA ILE A 320 7.96 -15.29 11.91
C ILE A 320 8.82 -14.20 11.24
N GLN A 321 8.78 -12.96 11.72
CA GLN A 321 9.55 -11.85 11.14
C GLN A 321 11.04 -11.99 11.46
N GLN A 322 11.37 -12.39 12.68
CA GLN A 322 12.74 -12.69 13.09
C GLN A 322 13.29 -13.92 12.38
N ALA A 323 12.49 -14.99 12.22
CA ALA A 323 12.86 -16.15 11.42
C ALA A 323 13.12 -15.75 9.95
N GLY A 324 12.22 -14.97 9.34
CA GLY A 324 12.39 -14.48 7.98
C GLY A 324 13.64 -13.61 7.82
N THR A 325 13.92 -12.75 8.80
CA THR A 325 15.16 -11.94 8.83
C THR A 325 16.40 -12.80 8.91
N ALA A 326 16.41 -13.82 9.78
CA ALA A 326 17.50 -14.78 9.91
C ALA A 326 17.74 -15.62 8.64
N ALA A 327 16.71 -15.78 7.80
CA ALA A 327 16.78 -16.53 6.54
C ALA A 327 17.17 -15.69 5.31
N ARG A 328 17.26 -14.35 5.43
CA ARG A 328 17.44 -13.44 4.27
C ARG A 328 18.65 -13.78 3.40
N TRP A 329 19.74 -14.20 4.01
CA TRP A 329 20.99 -14.56 3.33
C TRP A 329 20.83 -15.71 2.32
N ILE A 330 19.80 -16.56 2.46
CA ILE A 330 19.53 -17.67 1.52
C ILE A 330 19.15 -17.12 0.14
N THR A 331 18.55 -15.94 0.06
CA THR A 331 17.99 -15.39 -1.19
C THR A 331 18.76 -14.19 -1.73
N GLN A 332 19.79 -13.72 -1.01
CA GLN A 332 20.63 -12.59 -1.40
C GLN A 332 21.75 -13.04 -2.34
N GLY A 333 21.45 -13.19 -3.64
CA GLY A 333 22.46 -13.51 -4.65
C GLY A 333 23.13 -12.27 -5.28
N ASP A 334 24.40 -12.40 -5.65
CA ASP A 334 25.23 -11.35 -6.28
C ASP A 334 24.85 -11.02 -7.73
N ASP A 335 24.05 -11.86 -8.39
CA ASP A 335 23.91 -11.79 -9.84
C ASP A 335 22.72 -10.94 -10.32
N ARG A 336 23.02 -9.88 -11.07
CA ARG A 336 22.05 -8.91 -11.61
C ARG A 336 21.08 -9.53 -12.62
N GLU A 337 21.52 -10.52 -13.39
CA GLU A 337 20.70 -11.23 -14.40
C GLU A 337 19.60 -12.11 -13.78
N SER A 338 19.78 -12.51 -12.53
CA SER A 338 18.87 -13.41 -11.82
C SER A 338 17.55 -12.74 -11.41
N ARG A 339 17.50 -11.41 -11.26
CA ARG A 339 16.36 -10.69 -10.65
C ARG A 339 15.05 -10.75 -11.44
N LEU A 340 15.08 -10.95 -12.77
CA LEU A 340 13.88 -11.02 -13.61
C LEU A 340 13.24 -12.42 -13.65
N SER A 341 14.03 -13.50 -13.54
CA SER A 341 13.53 -14.88 -13.43
C SER A 341 13.24 -15.29 -11.98
N LEU A 342 13.81 -14.60 -10.99
CA LEU A 342 13.63 -14.87 -9.56
C LEU A 342 12.22 -14.61 -9.05
N GLY A 343 11.47 -13.64 -9.58
CA GLY A 343 10.18 -13.21 -9.00
C GLY A 343 9.15 -14.34 -8.86
N ARG A 344 9.06 -15.23 -9.85
CA ARG A 344 8.16 -16.40 -9.80
C ARG A 344 8.70 -17.51 -8.89
N ARG A 345 10.02 -17.66 -8.81
CA ARG A 345 10.72 -18.64 -7.95
C ARG A 345 10.63 -18.26 -6.47
N LEU A 346 10.89 -17.00 -6.14
CA LEU A 346 10.85 -16.47 -4.77
C LEU A 346 9.46 -16.60 -4.13
N LEU A 347 8.41 -16.60 -4.96
CA LEU A 347 7.04 -16.80 -4.53
C LEU A 347 6.56 -18.25 -4.68
N ALA A 348 7.32 -19.17 -5.25
CA ALA A 348 6.95 -20.60 -5.27
C ALA A 348 7.21 -21.21 -3.87
N PRO A 349 6.35 -22.09 -3.35
CA PRO A 349 6.61 -22.75 -2.06
C PRO A 349 7.95 -23.49 -2.05
N TRP A 350 8.74 -23.33 -0.99
CA TRP A 350 10.04 -23.99 -0.79
C TRP A 350 10.00 -25.52 -0.72
N GLY A 351 8.81 -26.11 -0.58
CA GLY A 351 8.66 -27.56 -0.57
C GLY A 351 7.21 -28.03 -0.54
N ARG A 352 7.01 -29.31 -0.83
CA ARG A 352 5.70 -29.98 -0.68
C ARG A 352 5.42 -30.34 0.77
N GLY A 353 4.15 -30.28 1.17
CA GLY A 353 3.68 -30.63 2.51
C GLY A 353 4.19 -29.69 3.60
N THR A 354 4.55 -28.46 3.23
CA THR A 354 5.01 -27.41 4.15
C THR A 354 3.83 -26.63 4.72
N THR A 355 4.04 -26.04 5.88
CA THR A 355 2.98 -25.30 6.59
C THR A 355 2.84 -23.87 6.08
N GLU A 356 1.70 -23.25 6.42
CA GLU A 356 1.50 -21.81 6.25
C GLU A 356 2.50 -20.98 7.08
N THR A 357 3.06 -21.55 8.15
CA THR A 357 4.06 -20.87 8.98
C THR A 357 5.38 -20.73 8.23
N LEU A 358 5.89 -21.81 7.61
CA LEU A 358 7.07 -21.71 6.75
C LEU A 358 6.79 -20.81 5.54
N ARG A 359 5.58 -20.86 4.99
CA ARG A 359 5.19 -19.96 3.90
C ARG A 359 5.25 -18.48 4.33
N ALA A 360 4.83 -18.17 5.54
CA ALA A 360 4.91 -16.83 6.11
C ALA A 360 6.37 -16.41 6.35
N ILE A 361 7.22 -17.32 6.86
CA ILE A 361 8.68 -17.10 7.01
C ILE A 361 9.32 -16.82 5.66
N GLN A 362 8.98 -17.59 4.62
CA GLN A 362 9.45 -17.36 3.26
C GLN A 362 9.09 -15.95 2.76
N LEU A 363 7.84 -15.52 2.96
CA LEU A 363 7.40 -14.18 2.56
C LEU A 363 8.13 -13.06 3.34
N ALA A 364 8.37 -13.25 4.64
CA ALA A 364 9.19 -12.33 5.45
C ALA A 364 10.67 -12.32 4.99
N THR A 365 11.17 -13.45 4.48
CA THR A 365 12.54 -13.61 3.95
C THR A 365 12.73 -12.81 2.67
N VAL A 366 11.85 -13.01 1.68
CA VAL A 366 11.98 -12.39 0.34
C VAL A 366 11.38 -10.99 0.28
N GLY A 367 10.55 -10.64 1.26
CA GLY A 367 9.75 -9.42 1.33
C GLY A 367 10.45 -8.12 0.92
N PRO A 368 11.62 -7.79 1.50
CA PRO A 368 12.37 -6.58 1.15
C PRO A 368 12.78 -6.48 -0.33
N GLN A 369 12.90 -7.63 -1.02
CA GLN A 369 13.30 -7.70 -2.43
C GLN A 369 12.09 -7.60 -3.38
N LEU A 370 10.87 -7.79 -2.87
CA LEU A 370 9.65 -7.72 -3.67
C LEU A 370 9.34 -6.27 -4.08
N GLN A 371 8.64 -6.10 -5.20
CA GLN A 371 8.03 -4.82 -5.54
C GLN A 371 6.96 -4.46 -4.49
N ALA A 372 6.79 -3.16 -4.20
CA ALA A 372 5.86 -2.66 -3.18
C ALA A 372 4.43 -3.22 -3.33
N VAL A 373 3.97 -3.46 -4.56
CA VAL A 373 2.65 -4.05 -4.83
C VAL A 373 2.51 -5.46 -4.22
N TYR A 374 3.57 -6.27 -4.31
CA TYR A 374 3.61 -7.61 -3.75
C TYR A 374 3.85 -7.57 -2.24
N GLN A 375 4.60 -6.58 -1.74
CA GLN A 375 4.78 -6.37 -0.31
C GLN A 375 3.45 -6.12 0.41
N LEU A 376 2.55 -5.30 -0.18
CA LEU A 376 1.19 -5.08 0.34
C LEU A 376 0.29 -6.29 0.12
N ARG A 377 0.28 -6.87 -1.09
CA ARG A 377 -0.54 -8.05 -1.41
C ARG A 377 -0.29 -9.24 -0.48
N TYR A 378 0.97 -9.47 -0.11
CA TYR A 378 1.37 -10.55 0.79
C TYR A 378 1.55 -10.10 2.24
N ARG A 379 1.18 -8.86 2.59
CA ARG A 379 1.23 -8.35 3.97
C ARG A 379 2.60 -8.61 4.63
N VAL A 380 3.69 -8.30 3.91
CA VAL A 380 5.06 -8.72 4.28
C VAL A 380 5.48 -8.28 5.69
N GLN A 381 5.02 -7.12 6.17
CA GLN A 381 5.34 -6.59 7.51
C GLN A 381 4.34 -7.04 8.58
N ALA A 382 3.27 -7.76 8.23
CA ALA A 382 2.34 -8.27 9.23
C ALA A 382 3.03 -9.34 10.11
N PRO A 383 2.57 -9.56 11.35
CA PRO A 383 3.06 -10.66 12.18
C PRO A 383 2.99 -12.04 11.50
N ARG A 384 1.97 -12.22 10.65
CA ARG A 384 1.79 -13.39 9.77
C ARG A 384 1.60 -12.95 8.31
N PRO A 385 2.69 -12.87 7.53
CA PRO A 385 2.62 -12.58 6.10
C PRO A 385 1.85 -13.64 5.32
N GLY A 386 1.08 -13.20 4.33
CA GLY A 386 0.23 -14.06 3.51
C GLY A 386 -0.85 -13.28 2.78
N THR A 387 -1.54 -13.97 1.87
CA THR A 387 -2.80 -13.46 1.30
C THR A 387 -3.96 -13.86 2.19
N GLN A 388 -5.02 -13.05 2.21
CA GLN A 388 -6.25 -13.37 2.92
C GLN A 388 -7.21 -14.19 2.06
N LEU A 389 -8.21 -14.80 2.70
CA LEU A 389 -9.34 -15.44 2.01
C LEU A 389 -10.10 -14.41 1.18
N HIS A 390 -10.61 -14.81 0.02
CA HIS A 390 -11.21 -13.90 -0.96
C HIS A 390 -12.39 -13.06 -0.41
N ASP A 391 -13.14 -13.57 0.57
CA ASP A 391 -14.28 -12.86 1.16
C ASP A 391 -13.87 -11.68 2.04
N VAL A 392 -12.70 -11.75 2.68
CA VAL A 392 -12.23 -10.73 3.63
C VAL A 392 -11.95 -9.40 2.91
N PRO A 393 -11.08 -9.34 1.87
CA PRO A 393 -10.91 -8.12 1.09
C PRO A 393 -12.19 -7.62 0.42
N ALA A 394 -13.09 -8.53 0.02
CA ALA A 394 -14.35 -8.14 -0.61
C ALA A 394 -15.27 -7.39 0.36
N ARG A 395 -15.35 -7.81 1.64
CA ARG A 395 -16.07 -7.08 2.69
C ARG A 395 -15.41 -5.74 2.98
N ARG A 396 -14.07 -5.71 3.13
CA ARG A 396 -13.33 -4.46 3.36
C ARG A 396 -13.59 -3.42 2.27
N LEU A 397 -13.62 -3.82 0.99
CA LEU A 397 -13.91 -2.90 -0.11
C LEU A 397 -15.30 -2.24 -0.04
N ARG A 398 -16.28 -2.85 0.65
CA ARG A 398 -17.59 -2.21 0.91
C ARG A 398 -17.50 -1.12 1.98
N SER A 399 -16.64 -1.34 2.98
CA SER A 399 -16.40 -0.38 4.07
C SER A 399 -15.48 0.77 3.67
N LEU A 400 -14.74 0.68 2.55
CA LEU A 400 -13.79 1.70 2.13
C LEU A 400 -14.46 2.78 1.25
N PRO A 401 -14.32 4.07 1.57
CA PRO A 401 -14.71 5.15 0.66
C PRO A 401 -13.78 5.19 -0.55
N ALA A 402 -14.31 5.69 -1.67
CA ALA A 402 -13.55 5.85 -2.90
C ALA A 402 -12.37 6.83 -2.75
N ALA A 403 -12.48 7.81 -1.86
CA ALA A 403 -11.40 8.66 -1.39
C ALA A 403 -11.20 8.43 0.13
N LEU A 404 -10.02 7.93 0.52
CA LEU A 404 -9.72 7.56 1.91
C LEU A 404 -10.01 8.70 2.89
N TRP A 405 -10.44 8.38 4.12
CA TRP A 405 -10.67 9.38 5.16
C TRP A 405 -9.45 10.27 5.37
N PRO A 406 -9.62 11.60 5.49
CA PRO A 406 -8.50 12.47 5.65
C PRO A 406 -7.62 12.17 6.86
N GLU A 407 -8.25 11.73 7.94
CA GLU A 407 -7.63 11.38 9.22
C GLU A 407 -6.61 10.25 9.09
N LEU A 408 -6.87 9.28 8.21
CA LEU A 408 -5.91 8.21 7.90
C LEU A 408 -4.97 8.58 6.76
N ALA A 409 -5.42 9.40 5.80
CA ALA A 409 -4.64 9.71 4.61
C ALA A 409 -3.55 10.76 4.87
N LEU A 410 -3.80 11.77 5.73
CA LEU A 410 -2.85 12.85 6.00
C LEU A 410 -1.53 12.35 6.60
N PRO A 411 -1.52 11.46 7.61
CA PRO A 411 -0.27 10.95 8.18
C PRO A 411 0.56 10.14 7.16
N LEU A 412 -0.09 9.40 6.27
CA LEU A 412 0.57 8.50 5.30
C LEU A 412 1.27 9.22 4.14
N VAL A 413 0.97 10.50 3.92
CA VAL A 413 1.39 11.25 2.74
C VAL A 413 2.57 12.16 3.07
N PRO A 414 3.74 11.97 2.43
CA PRO A 414 4.85 12.91 2.51
C PRO A 414 4.47 14.34 2.13
N LEU A 415 5.03 15.32 2.84
CA LEU A 415 4.71 16.74 2.71
C LEU A 415 5.09 17.33 1.34
N GLU A 416 6.04 16.71 0.64
CA GLU A 416 6.52 17.10 -0.69
C GLU A 416 5.51 16.76 -1.80
N LEU A 417 4.47 15.97 -1.51
CA LEU A 417 3.47 15.56 -2.48
C LEU A 417 2.27 16.53 -2.43
N HIS A 418 2.24 17.44 -3.41
CA HIS A 418 1.40 18.64 -3.38
C HIS A 418 -0.08 18.44 -3.81
N ASP A 419 -0.51 17.22 -4.16
CA ASP A 419 -1.89 16.95 -4.64
C ASP A 419 -2.63 15.88 -3.83
N TYR A 420 -2.97 16.26 -2.60
CA TYR A 420 -3.70 15.45 -1.65
C TYR A 420 -5.05 14.90 -2.18
N ARG A 421 -5.71 15.62 -3.09
CA ARG A 421 -7.02 15.23 -3.66
C ARG A 421 -6.93 14.05 -4.61
N ILE A 422 -5.78 13.86 -5.25
CA ILE A 422 -5.51 12.70 -6.11
C ILE A 422 -5.01 11.52 -5.27
N MET A 423 -4.27 11.79 -4.18
CA MET A 423 -3.65 10.76 -3.34
C MET A 423 -4.66 9.97 -2.52
N ARG A 424 -5.68 10.62 -1.96
CA ARG A 424 -6.71 9.94 -1.14
C ARG A 424 -7.39 8.75 -1.87
N PRO A 425 -7.87 8.89 -3.11
CA PRO A 425 -8.37 7.75 -3.88
C PRO A 425 -7.34 6.66 -4.14
N ALA A 426 -6.09 7.04 -4.42
CA ALA A 426 -5.02 6.09 -4.62
C ALA A 426 -4.75 5.28 -3.33
N LEU A 427 -4.74 5.91 -2.16
CA LEU A 427 -4.58 5.24 -0.86
C LEU A 427 -5.73 4.25 -0.58
N SER A 428 -6.99 4.57 -0.91
CA SER A 428 -8.09 3.60 -0.81
C SER A 428 -7.83 2.35 -1.67
N CYS A 429 -7.28 2.52 -2.88
CA CYS A 429 -6.88 1.38 -3.71
C CYS A 429 -5.73 0.57 -3.10
N LEU A 430 -4.74 1.24 -2.47
CA LEU A 430 -3.63 0.57 -1.80
C LEU A 430 -4.10 -0.23 -0.57
N LEU A 431 -5.05 0.28 0.21
CA LEU A 431 -5.70 -0.49 1.29
C LEU A 431 -6.51 -1.67 0.74
N GLY A 432 -7.22 -1.46 -0.38
CA GLY A 432 -7.91 -2.55 -1.09
C GLY A 432 -6.98 -3.66 -1.59
N LEU A 433 -5.71 -3.33 -1.85
CA LEU A 433 -4.67 -4.27 -2.32
C LEU A 433 -4.11 -5.15 -1.20
N VAL A 434 -4.11 -4.69 0.05
CA VAL A 434 -3.50 -5.41 1.18
C VAL A 434 -4.12 -6.81 1.33
N GLY A 435 -3.32 -7.87 1.28
CA GLY A 435 -3.86 -9.24 1.37
C GLY A 435 -4.72 -9.70 0.18
N ASN A 436 -4.89 -8.87 -0.87
CA ASN A 436 -5.79 -9.12 -2.00
C ASN A 436 -5.04 -9.48 -3.30
N ARG A 437 -5.48 -10.55 -3.97
CA ARG A 437 -4.90 -11.04 -5.23
C ARG A 437 -5.38 -10.29 -6.47
N GLN A 438 -6.45 -9.50 -6.37
CA GLN A 438 -6.98 -8.70 -7.48
C GLN A 438 -5.98 -7.64 -7.94
N SER A 439 -6.07 -7.23 -9.21
CA SER A 439 -5.28 -6.10 -9.73
C SER A 439 -5.78 -4.78 -9.15
N ILE A 440 -4.90 -3.77 -9.13
CA ILE A 440 -5.24 -2.43 -8.66
C ILE A 440 -6.38 -1.85 -9.51
N ASP A 441 -6.42 -2.12 -10.81
CA ASP A 441 -7.51 -1.66 -11.69
C ASP A 441 -8.86 -2.21 -11.24
N VAL A 442 -8.97 -3.52 -10.99
CA VAL A 442 -10.21 -4.14 -10.49
C VAL A 442 -10.63 -3.54 -9.14
N ILE A 443 -9.67 -3.26 -8.26
CA ILE A 443 -9.93 -2.59 -6.99
C ILE A 443 -10.45 -1.16 -7.21
N ALA A 444 -9.82 -0.39 -8.10
CA ALA A 444 -10.24 0.96 -8.43
C ALA A 444 -11.65 0.99 -9.04
N GLU A 445 -12.01 0.00 -9.87
CA GLU A 445 -13.37 -0.15 -10.40
C GLU A 445 -14.40 -0.41 -9.30
N ARG A 446 -14.07 -1.25 -8.33
CA ARG A 446 -14.96 -1.54 -7.20
C ARG A 446 -15.13 -0.35 -6.25
N LEU A 447 -14.12 0.52 -6.16
CA LEU A 447 -14.12 1.78 -5.41
C LEU A 447 -14.64 2.96 -6.26
N GLY A 448 -15.54 2.69 -7.22
CA GLY A 448 -16.25 3.73 -7.95
C GLY A 448 -15.44 4.46 -9.02
N LYS A 449 -14.30 3.91 -9.49
CA LYS A 449 -13.44 4.52 -10.53
C LYS A 449 -12.97 5.94 -10.19
N ALA A 450 -12.85 6.24 -8.89
CA ALA A 450 -12.33 7.52 -8.43
C ALA A 450 -10.88 7.76 -8.88
N THR A 451 -10.08 6.72 -9.07
CA THR A 451 -8.70 6.82 -9.59
C THR A 451 -8.43 5.71 -10.59
N THR A 452 -7.25 5.73 -11.20
CA THR A 452 -6.78 4.65 -12.11
C THR A 452 -5.73 3.79 -11.41
N GLY A 453 -5.57 2.53 -11.85
CA GLY A 453 -4.51 1.67 -11.32
C GLY A 453 -3.11 2.24 -11.55
N PHE A 454 -2.92 2.98 -12.65
CA PHE A 454 -1.68 3.71 -12.93
C PHE A 454 -1.38 4.79 -11.87
N MET A 455 -2.36 5.61 -11.49
CA MET A 455 -2.17 6.65 -10.46
C MET A 455 -1.87 6.04 -9.08
N ALA A 456 -2.59 4.99 -8.70
CA ALA A 456 -2.33 4.29 -7.45
C ALA A 456 -0.95 3.60 -7.43
N SER A 457 -0.53 2.99 -8.54
CA SER A 457 0.81 2.41 -8.68
C SER A 457 1.90 3.46 -8.63
N ARG A 458 1.67 4.63 -9.24
CA ARG A 458 2.60 5.78 -9.20
C ARG A 458 2.76 6.30 -7.78
N LEU A 459 1.67 6.46 -7.03
CA LEU A 459 1.73 6.82 -5.62
C LEU A 459 2.54 5.79 -4.82
N LEU A 460 2.24 4.50 -4.99
CA LEU A 460 2.97 3.43 -4.32
C LEU A 460 4.47 3.45 -4.63
N GLY A 461 4.85 3.80 -5.87
CA GLY A 461 6.24 4.02 -6.27
C GLY A 461 6.92 5.11 -5.44
N HIS A 462 6.30 6.30 -5.33
CA HIS A 462 6.85 7.39 -4.54
C HIS A 462 6.90 7.06 -3.04
N LEU A 463 5.85 6.41 -2.48
CA LEU A 463 5.85 6.01 -1.07
C LEU A 463 6.97 5.01 -0.76
N ARG A 464 7.28 4.11 -1.70
CA ARG A 464 8.38 3.14 -1.57
C ARG A 464 9.76 3.81 -1.53
N GLU A 465 9.94 4.91 -2.26
CA GLU A 465 11.21 5.65 -2.31
C GLU A 465 11.45 6.47 -1.04
N HIS A 466 10.42 6.66 -0.21
CA HIS A 466 10.52 7.40 1.04
C HIS A 466 11.21 6.60 2.15
N GLN A 467 12.00 7.27 2.99
CA GLN A 467 12.76 6.63 4.08
C GLN A 467 11.85 5.92 5.09
N GLN A 468 10.68 6.49 5.39
CA GLN A 468 9.67 5.93 6.30
C GLN A 468 8.75 4.88 5.61
N TRP A 469 9.11 4.34 4.44
CA TRP A 469 8.32 3.29 3.78
C TRP A 469 7.94 2.12 4.70
N PRO A 470 8.81 1.58 5.57
CA PRO A 470 8.43 0.49 6.49
C PRO A 470 7.23 0.83 7.37
N ASP A 471 7.19 2.05 7.93
CA ASP A 471 6.11 2.50 8.80
C ASP A 471 4.83 2.81 8.01
N ILE A 472 4.94 3.38 6.81
CA ILE A 472 3.80 3.59 5.89
C ILE A 472 3.20 2.24 5.50
N GLN A 473 4.04 1.25 5.20
CA GLN A 473 3.61 -0.11 4.85
C GLN A 473 2.91 -0.78 6.04
N ALA A 474 3.48 -0.69 7.24
CA ALA A 474 2.89 -1.20 8.47
C ALA A 474 1.52 -0.54 8.75
N ALA A 475 1.42 0.79 8.58
CA ALA A 475 0.18 1.53 8.73
C ALA A 475 -0.91 1.05 7.77
N LEU A 476 -0.59 0.88 6.48
CA LEU A 476 -1.54 0.35 5.49
C LEU A 476 -2.03 -1.06 5.86
N ILE A 477 -1.14 -1.91 6.40
CA ILE A 477 -1.48 -3.26 6.86
C ILE A 477 -2.37 -3.20 8.11
N HIS A 478 -2.01 -2.39 9.10
CA HIS A 478 -2.79 -2.22 10.34
C HIS A 478 -4.19 -1.68 10.06
N ILE A 479 -4.31 -0.69 9.17
CA ILE A 479 -5.61 -0.16 8.74
C ILE A 479 -6.43 -1.26 8.07
N ALA A 480 -5.84 -2.03 7.16
CA ALA A 480 -6.54 -3.11 6.48
C ALA A 480 -7.03 -4.19 7.45
N ASP A 481 -6.16 -4.65 8.36
CA ASP A 481 -6.49 -5.67 9.36
C ASP A 481 -7.57 -5.19 10.35
N TYR A 482 -7.58 -3.89 10.70
CA TYR A 482 -8.66 -3.28 11.48
C TYR A 482 -10.00 -3.36 10.74
N PHE A 483 -10.06 -2.98 9.47
CA PHE A 483 -11.31 -3.04 8.70
C PHE A 483 -11.78 -4.46 8.38
N ASP A 484 -10.86 -5.43 8.36
CA ASP A 484 -11.21 -6.84 8.18
C ASP A 484 -11.91 -7.43 9.41
N THR A 485 -11.65 -6.87 10.60
CA THR A 485 -12.23 -7.27 11.89
C THR A 485 -13.38 -6.37 12.34
N HIS A 486 -13.32 -5.08 12.01
CA HIS A 486 -14.28 -4.03 12.38
C HIS A 486 -14.74 -3.28 11.12
N PRO A 487 -15.68 -3.85 10.34
CA PRO A 487 -16.22 -3.18 9.16
C PRO A 487 -16.82 -1.81 9.52
N ALA A 488 -16.66 -0.84 8.61
CA ALA A 488 -17.33 0.45 8.77
C ALA A 488 -18.86 0.24 8.78
N PRO A 489 -19.62 1.03 9.56
CA PRO A 489 -21.09 0.97 9.57
C PRO A 489 -21.73 1.48 8.27
N ILE A 490 -20.95 2.04 7.36
CA ILE A 490 -21.40 2.56 6.05
C ILE A 490 -20.98 1.59 4.94
N ASP A 491 -21.93 1.15 4.10
CA ASP A 491 -21.62 0.50 2.82
C ASP A 491 -21.36 1.57 1.74
N TYR A 492 -20.10 1.97 1.61
CA TYR A 492 -19.68 2.95 0.61
C TYR A 492 -19.87 2.46 -0.81
N GLN A 493 -19.79 1.16 -1.07
CA GLN A 493 -20.04 0.62 -2.41
C GLN A 493 -21.50 0.85 -2.83
N ARG A 494 -22.44 0.74 -1.88
CA ARG A 494 -23.84 1.13 -2.06
C ARG A 494 -23.98 2.64 -2.26
N ARG A 495 -23.37 3.46 -1.40
CA ARG A 495 -23.48 4.93 -1.47
C ARG A 495 -22.92 5.54 -2.75
N GLN A 496 -21.90 4.93 -3.35
CA GLN A 496 -21.32 5.37 -4.62
C GLN A 496 -22.27 5.22 -5.82
N ARG A 497 -23.34 4.43 -5.69
CA ARG A 497 -24.32 4.18 -6.77
C ARG A 497 -25.59 5.03 -6.67
N ILE A 498 -25.72 5.85 -5.62
CA ILE A 498 -26.86 6.75 -5.43
C ILE A 498 -26.80 7.91 -6.43
N ASP A 499 -27.96 8.37 -6.90
CA ASP A 499 -28.06 9.61 -7.67
C ASP A 499 -28.13 10.82 -6.74
N TYR A 500 -27.08 11.66 -6.79
CA TYR A 500 -26.95 12.86 -5.98
C TYR A 500 -27.52 14.12 -6.64
N SER A 501 -28.18 14.01 -7.79
CA SER A 501 -28.68 15.18 -8.54
C SER A 501 -29.68 16.03 -7.75
N LEU A 502 -30.47 15.40 -6.86
CA LEU A 502 -31.47 16.04 -5.99
C LEU A 502 -30.99 16.24 -4.54
N LEU A 503 -29.67 16.21 -4.30
CA LEU A 503 -29.09 16.48 -2.98
C LEU A 503 -29.32 17.95 -2.59
N LEU A 504 -29.92 18.15 -1.41
CA LEU A 504 -30.23 19.47 -0.84
C LEU A 504 -30.96 20.41 -1.82
N PRO A 505 -32.26 20.20 -2.10
CA PRO A 505 -33.04 21.05 -3.00
C PRO A 505 -32.99 22.55 -2.64
N ASP A 506 -33.22 23.44 -3.61
CA ASP A 506 -33.14 24.90 -3.39
C ASP A 506 -34.11 25.40 -2.31
N GLU A 507 -35.30 24.78 -2.20
CA GLU A 507 -36.30 25.09 -1.16
C GLU A 507 -35.77 24.76 0.25
N GLN A 508 -35.25 23.55 0.43
CA GLN A 508 -34.64 23.12 1.70
C GLN A 508 -33.44 23.99 2.08
N TRP A 509 -32.60 24.38 1.11
CA TRP A 509 -31.51 25.32 1.36
C TRP A 509 -32.02 26.70 1.78
N ALA A 510 -33.10 27.19 1.17
CA ALA A 510 -33.68 28.49 1.50
C ALA A 510 -34.31 28.54 2.91
N ASP A 511 -34.74 27.39 3.44
CA ASP A 511 -35.19 27.25 4.82
C ASP A 511 -34.01 27.23 5.80
N ILE A 512 -33.00 26.39 5.55
CA ILE A 512 -31.78 26.34 6.38
C ILE A 512 -31.07 27.70 6.43
N ALA A 513 -30.94 28.38 5.29
CA ALA A 513 -30.31 29.70 5.24
C ALA A 513 -31.09 30.77 6.02
N ARG A 514 -32.42 30.61 6.14
CA ARG A 514 -33.28 31.51 6.94
C ARG A 514 -33.13 31.26 8.43
N GLU A 515 -33.00 30.01 8.83
CA GLU A 515 -32.86 29.59 10.23
C GLU A 515 -31.47 29.95 10.79
N CYS A 516 -30.41 29.81 9.99
CA CYS A 516 -29.03 30.06 10.39
C CYS A 516 -28.54 31.52 10.18
N ASP A 517 -29.43 32.46 9.85
CA ASP A 517 -29.12 33.87 9.47
C ASP A 517 -27.98 34.01 8.44
N VAL A 518 -27.83 33.01 7.56
CA VAL A 518 -26.85 33.04 6.48
C VAL A 518 -27.43 33.90 5.37
N VAL A 519 -26.86 35.10 5.16
CA VAL A 519 -27.25 36.02 4.07
C VAL A 519 -27.50 35.24 2.79
N ARG A 520 -28.70 35.38 2.20
CA ARG A 520 -29.16 34.73 0.96
C ARG A 520 -28.17 34.98 -0.19
N GLY A 521 -27.09 34.22 -0.20
CA GLY A 521 -26.12 34.20 -1.27
C GLY A 521 -26.73 33.47 -2.46
N THR A 522 -26.46 34.00 -3.64
CA THR A 522 -26.75 33.43 -4.97
C THR A 522 -26.52 31.91 -5.02
N GLY A 523 -27.16 31.22 -5.99
CA GLY A 523 -27.13 29.75 -6.13
C GLY A 523 -25.75 29.08 -6.01
N THR A 524 -24.65 29.82 -6.17
CA THR A 524 -23.28 29.44 -5.83
C THR A 524 -23.11 28.88 -4.40
N LEU A 525 -23.70 29.50 -3.37
CA LEU A 525 -23.53 29.07 -1.98
C LEU A 525 -24.26 27.75 -1.70
N ALA A 526 -25.45 27.57 -2.27
CA ALA A 526 -26.19 26.31 -2.22
C ALA A 526 -25.36 25.17 -2.86
N ARG A 527 -24.77 25.42 -4.03
CA ARG A 527 -23.92 24.43 -4.72
C ARG A 527 -22.64 24.10 -3.95
N LEU A 528 -22.06 25.07 -3.23
CA LEU A 528 -20.91 24.82 -2.36
C LEU A 528 -21.23 23.80 -1.27
N PHE A 529 -22.37 23.97 -0.57
CA PHE A 529 -22.78 23.03 0.49
C PHE A 529 -23.33 21.71 -0.06
N ARG A 530 -23.94 21.70 -1.25
CA ARG A 530 -24.21 20.45 -2.00
C ARG A 530 -22.93 19.67 -2.29
N SER A 531 -21.89 20.33 -2.78
CA SER A 531 -20.58 19.70 -3.01
C SER A 531 -20.00 19.12 -1.72
N TYR A 532 -20.10 19.87 -0.61
CA TYR A 532 -19.65 19.41 0.70
C TYR A 532 -20.43 18.17 1.19
N LEU A 533 -21.77 18.19 1.11
CA LEU A 533 -22.60 17.04 1.46
C LEU A 533 -22.33 15.84 0.55
N PHE A 534 -22.16 16.06 -0.75
CA PHE A 534 -21.81 15.00 -1.69
C PHE A 534 -20.53 14.27 -1.27
N LEU A 535 -19.47 15.02 -0.94
CA LEU A 535 -18.20 14.45 -0.47
C LEU A 535 -18.37 13.65 0.82
N ARG A 536 -19.14 14.18 1.78
CA ARG A 536 -19.37 13.58 3.10
C ARG A 536 -20.19 12.29 3.02
N ILE A 537 -21.27 12.30 2.25
CA ILE A 537 -22.19 11.16 2.14
C ILE A 537 -21.58 10.05 1.28
N SER A 538 -21.07 10.40 0.09
CA SER A 538 -20.68 9.40 -0.92
C SER A 538 -19.27 8.82 -0.70
N GLY A 539 -18.37 9.59 -0.09
CA GLY A 539 -16.93 9.29 -0.09
C GLY A 539 -16.26 9.38 -1.47
N LEU A 540 -16.94 9.91 -2.49
CA LEU A 540 -16.39 10.14 -3.84
C LEU A 540 -15.60 11.45 -3.90
N PRO A 541 -14.62 11.60 -4.82
CA PRO A 541 -13.92 12.86 -5.05
C PRO A 541 -14.83 13.95 -5.62
N ALA A 542 -14.56 15.22 -5.30
CA ALA A 542 -15.37 16.38 -5.72
C ALA A 542 -15.57 16.49 -7.24
N ARG A 543 -14.58 16.06 -8.04
CA ARG A 543 -14.65 16.06 -9.51
C ARG A 543 -15.75 15.15 -10.09
N MET A 544 -16.26 14.22 -9.28
CA MET A 544 -17.33 13.29 -9.65
C MET A 544 -18.70 13.78 -9.19
N ALA A 545 -18.78 14.93 -8.53
CA ALA A 545 -20.05 15.50 -8.11
C ALA A 545 -20.89 15.86 -9.35
N PRO A 546 -22.22 15.65 -9.31
CA PRO A 546 -23.12 16.09 -10.37
C PRO A 546 -23.01 17.60 -10.62
N PRO A 547 -23.34 18.10 -11.83
CA PRO A 547 -23.33 19.53 -12.13
C PRO A 547 -24.16 20.38 -11.16
N THR A 548 -25.24 19.81 -10.60
CA THR A 548 -26.09 20.46 -9.59
C THR A 548 -25.37 20.71 -8.26
N CYS A 549 -24.30 19.96 -7.99
CA CYS A 549 -23.44 20.06 -6.82
C CYS A 549 -22.14 20.82 -7.10
N THR A 550 -21.87 21.24 -8.34
CA THR A 550 -20.64 21.96 -8.69
C THR A 550 -20.89 23.47 -8.88
N PRO A 551 -20.15 24.34 -8.16
CA PRO A 551 -20.26 25.78 -8.36
C PRO A 551 -19.78 26.24 -9.76
N GLU A 552 -20.47 27.21 -10.34
CA GLU A 552 -20.12 27.85 -11.62
C GLU A 552 -18.87 28.74 -11.43
N ASN A 553 -17.69 28.24 -11.81
CA ASN A 553 -16.48 29.02 -12.12
C ASN A 553 -15.83 29.93 -11.05
N ASP A 554 -16.19 29.85 -9.78
CA ASP A 554 -15.37 30.50 -8.74
C ASP A 554 -14.05 29.74 -8.50
N SER A 555 -12.99 30.47 -8.17
CA SER A 555 -11.70 29.87 -7.79
C SER A 555 -11.91 28.89 -6.63
N ALA A 556 -11.41 27.65 -6.75
CA ALA A 556 -11.50 26.64 -5.70
C ALA A 556 -10.97 27.15 -4.34
N ARG A 557 -9.99 28.05 -4.38
CA ARG A 557 -9.44 28.71 -3.18
C ARG A 557 -10.45 29.67 -2.53
N ALA A 558 -11.17 30.44 -3.34
CA ALA A 558 -12.23 31.35 -2.86
C ALA A 558 -13.42 30.58 -2.28
N GLN A 559 -13.83 29.49 -2.94
CA GLN A 559 -14.89 28.60 -2.47
C GLN A 559 -14.55 27.97 -1.11
N HIS A 560 -13.32 27.47 -0.95
CA HIS A 560 -12.87 26.92 0.33
C HIS A 560 -12.81 27.98 1.43
N ALA A 561 -12.25 29.16 1.16
CA ALA A 561 -12.22 30.25 2.14
C ALA A 561 -13.63 30.69 2.56
N MET A 562 -14.57 30.74 1.61
CA MET A 562 -15.97 31.07 1.86
C MET A 562 -16.67 29.99 2.70
N ARG A 563 -16.42 28.70 2.44
CA ARG A 563 -16.99 27.59 3.21
C ARG A 563 -16.63 27.69 4.68
N TYR A 564 -15.34 27.77 5.02
CA TYR A 564 -14.90 27.73 6.42
C TYR A 564 -15.26 28.98 7.22
N ARG A 565 -15.48 30.11 6.55
CA ARG A 565 -15.98 31.32 7.21
C ARG A 565 -17.49 31.24 7.52
N ARG A 566 -18.25 30.47 6.75
CA ARG A 566 -19.71 30.35 6.86
C ARG A 566 -20.21 29.08 7.54
N LEU A 567 -19.43 28.00 7.51
CA LEU A 567 -19.76 26.75 8.19
C LEU A 567 -19.62 26.96 9.71
N THR A 568 -20.73 26.79 10.42
CA THR A 568 -20.82 26.82 11.89
C THR A 568 -21.31 25.46 12.38
N PRO A 569 -21.16 25.12 13.67
CA PRO A 569 -21.74 23.91 14.24
C PRO A 569 -23.26 23.82 14.04
N GLU A 570 -23.96 24.96 14.11
CA GLU A 570 -25.41 25.06 13.92
C GLU A 570 -25.79 24.77 12.46
N LEU A 571 -25.13 25.41 11.49
CA LEU A 571 -25.33 25.11 10.07
C LEU A 571 -24.99 23.66 9.73
N LEU A 572 -23.93 23.11 10.34
CA LEU A 572 -23.54 21.71 10.16
C LEU A 572 -24.65 20.75 10.61
N ALA A 573 -25.30 21.01 11.75
CA ALA A 573 -26.40 20.19 12.25
C ALA A 573 -27.60 20.18 11.29
N HIS A 574 -27.98 21.33 10.73
CA HIS A 574 -29.04 21.40 9.72
C HIS A 574 -28.66 20.68 8.41
N LEU A 575 -27.39 20.78 7.99
CA LEU A 575 -26.89 20.06 6.82
C LEU A 575 -26.86 18.54 7.06
N ASP A 576 -26.52 18.08 8.26
CA ASP A 576 -26.54 16.67 8.63
C ASP A 576 -27.97 16.13 8.63
N HIS A 577 -28.95 16.88 9.16
CA HIS A 577 -30.35 16.51 9.08
C HIS A 577 -30.86 16.38 7.63
N ALA A 578 -30.53 17.35 6.76
CA ALA A 578 -30.87 17.28 5.34
C ALA A 578 -30.21 16.07 4.63
N ALA A 579 -29.02 15.68 5.07
CA ALA A 579 -28.33 14.49 4.57
C ALA A 579 -28.99 13.19 5.04
N GLU A 580 -29.46 13.12 6.29
CA GLU A 580 -30.26 12.00 6.81
C GLU A 580 -31.53 11.82 5.98
N GLU A 581 -32.31 12.88 5.78
CA GLU A 581 -33.52 12.83 4.95
C GLU A 581 -33.22 12.39 3.51
N PHE A 582 -32.10 12.82 2.94
CA PHE A 582 -31.66 12.36 1.63
C PHE A 582 -31.34 10.86 1.61
N LEU A 583 -30.65 10.34 2.63
CA LEU A 583 -30.36 8.91 2.77
C LEU A 583 -31.63 8.08 2.98
N HIS A 584 -32.55 8.54 3.83
CA HIS A 584 -33.85 7.91 4.05
C HIS A 584 -34.66 7.80 2.74
N ARG A 585 -34.70 8.88 1.94
CA ARG A 585 -35.34 8.86 0.61
C ARG A 585 -34.72 7.85 -0.34
N ASN A 586 -33.43 7.56 -0.19
CA ASN A 586 -32.69 6.54 -0.94
C ASN A 586 -32.70 5.15 -0.27
N ARG A 587 -33.60 4.91 0.69
CA ARG A 587 -33.77 3.63 1.41
C ARG A 587 -32.56 3.21 2.23
N ILE A 588 -31.82 4.17 2.79
CA ILE A 588 -30.73 3.95 3.74
C ILE A 588 -31.14 4.58 5.06
N THR A 589 -31.43 3.75 6.06
CA THR A 589 -31.97 4.19 7.37
C THR A 589 -31.16 3.69 8.55
N ASP A 590 -30.26 2.74 8.31
CA ASP A 590 -29.48 1.98 9.27
C ASP A 590 -28.00 2.41 9.32
N GLU A 591 -27.62 3.41 8.53
CA GLU A 591 -26.25 3.93 8.46
C GLU A 591 -26.17 5.40 8.90
N PRO A 592 -25.10 5.82 9.59
CA PRO A 592 -24.89 7.23 9.93
C PRO A 592 -24.52 8.07 8.68
N VAL A 593 -24.83 9.37 8.67
CA VAL A 593 -24.47 10.27 7.53
C VAL A 593 -22.98 10.23 7.21
N THR A 594 -22.14 10.34 8.24
CA THR A 594 -20.69 10.21 8.14
C THR A 594 -20.16 9.29 9.22
N TRP A 595 -19.10 8.58 8.91
CA TRP A 595 -18.32 7.79 9.84
C TRP A 595 -16.85 7.89 9.46
N TYR A 596 -15.97 7.80 10.45
CA TYR A 596 -14.51 7.76 10.28
C TYR A 596 -13.91 6.79 11.31
N PRO A 597 -12.74 6.22 11.02
CA PRO A 597 -12.08 5.26 11.91
C PRO A 597 -11.51 5.93 13.17
N PRO A 598 -11.22 5.16 14.24
CA PRO A 598 -10.63 5.69 15.48
C PRO A 598 -9.31 6.43 15.25
N ASP A 599 -9.14 7.55 15.94
CA ASP A 599 -7.99 8.45 15.76
C ASP A 599 -6.66 7.80 16.21
N ASN A 600 -6.71 6.78 17.10
CA ASN A 600 -5.53 6.11 17.67
C ASN A 600 -4.90 5.01 16.80
N LEU A 601 -5.47 4.70 15.63
CA LEU A 601 -5.08 3.57 14.79
C LEU A 601 -3.61 3.60 14.32
N LEU A 602 -3.01 4.79 14.29
CA LEU A 602 -1.68 5.05 13.73
C LEU A 602 -0.67 5.62 14.75
N HIS A 603 -1.03 5.77 16.03
CA HIS A 603 -0.23 6.51 17.01
C HIS A 603 1.16 5.91 17.31
N ASP A 604 1.33 4.60 17.10
CA ASP A 604 2.59 3.90 17.40
C ASP A 604 3.61 3.95 16.24
N LEU A 605 3.31 4.66 15.15
CA LEU A 605 4.11 4.66 13.92
C LEU A 605 4.70 6.04 13.60
N SER A 606 5.95 6.06 13.13
CA SER A 606 6.61 7.29 12.66
C SER A 606 6.25 7.57 11.20
N LEU A 607 5.18 8.33 10.98
CA LEU A 607 4.65 8.64 9.66
C LEU A 607 5.13 10.01 9.13
N PRO A 608 5.21 10.21 7.81
CA PRO A 608 5.79 11.43 7.21
C PRO A 608 4.89 12.67 7.26
N GLY A 609 3.58 12.49 7.37
CA GLY A 609 2.61 13.58 7.40
C GLY A 609 2.16 13.94 8.81
N HIS A 610 1.55 15.12 8.96
CA HIS A 610 1.04 15.58 10.25
C HIS A 610 -0.28 14.91 10.62
N HIS A 611 -0.43 14.54 11.90
CA HIS A 611 -1.65 13.95 12.42
C HIS A 611 -2.67 15.04 12.80
N PRO A 612 -3.95 14.95 12.38
CA PRO A 612 -4.96 15.93 12.79
C PRO A 612 -5.15 16.02 14.31
N SER A 613 -4.90 14.93 15.05
CA SER A 613 -5.00 14.86 16.51
C SER A 613 -3.93 15.68 17.25
N GLU A 614 -2.87 16.11 16.58
CA GLU A 614 -1.79 16.93 17.19
C GLU A 614 -2.18 18.40 17.34
N ILE A 615 -3.23 18.85 16.66
CA ILE A 615 -3.64 20.26 16.62
C ILE A 615 -4.72 20.52 17.65
N ASP A 616 -4.49 21.52 18.53
CA ASP A 616 -5.52 22.01 19.43
C ASP A 616 -6.64 22.71 18.66
N ILE A 617 -7.83 22.11 18.69
CA ILE A 617 -9.04 22.62 18.05
C ILE A 617 -9.41 24.01 18.59
N LYS A 618 -9.22 24.27 19.89
CA LYS A 618 -9.57 25.57 20.49
C LYS A 618 -8.69 26.68 19.92
N GLU A 619 -7.39 26.42 19.79
CA GLU A 619 -6.46 27.36 19.18
C GLU A 619 -6.77 27.57 17.70
N LEU A 620 -7.07 26.49 16.96
CA LEU A 620 -7.49 26.61 15.56
C LEU A 620 -8.75 27.47 15.41
N HIS A 621 -9.76 27.27 16.26
CA HIS A 621 -10.98 28.09 16.26
C HIS A 621 -10.67 29.57 16.54
N ARG A 622 -9.74 29.84 17.48
CA ARG A 622 -9.31 31.19 17.80
C ARG A 622 -8.65 31.90 16.61
N LEU A 623 -7.75 31.22 15.90
CA LEU A 623 -7.10 31.77 14.71
C LEU A 623 -8.09 32.09 13.59
N ILE A 624 -9.09 31.22 13.37
CA ILE A 624 -10.07 31.40 12.31
C ILE A 624 -11.10 32.49 12.63
N ARG A 625 -11.59 32.57 13.88
CA ARG A 625 -12.70 33.45 14.27
C ARG A 625 -12.27 34.78 14.88
N HIS A 626 -11.28 34.77 15.78
CA HIS A 626 -10.83 36.00 16.45
C HIS A 626 -9.76 36.75 15.66
N GLU A 627 -8.80 36.03 15.08
CA GLU A 627 -7.73 36.64 14.27
C GLU A 627 -8.08 36.77 12.78
N GLU A 628 -9.28 36.32 12.38
CA GLU A 628 -9.78 36.28 11.00
C GLU A 628 -8.79 35.67 9.97
N MET A 629 -7.94 34.74 10.41
CA MET A 629 -6.95 34.12 9.54
C MET A 629 -7.60 33.23 8.48
N THR A 630 -7.02 33.21 7.29
CA THR A 630 -7.33 32.18 6.29
C THR A 630 -6.79 30.82 6.72
N ALA A 631 -7.39 29.73 6.22
CA ALA A 631 -6.89 28.36 6.50
C ALA A 631 -5.40 28.18 6.15
N THR A 632 -4.90 28.89 5.13
CA THR A 632 -3.48 28.89 4.77
C THR A 632 -2.61 29.56 5.84
N GLN A 633 -3.05 30.70 6.36
CA GLN A 633 -2.33 31.41 7.44
C GLN A 633 -2.39 30.63 8.75
N ALA A 634 -3.54 30.06 9.09
CA ALA A 634 -3.69 29.20 10.27
C ALA A 634 -2.78 27.97 10.18
N ALA A 635 -2.68 27.32 9.02
CA ALA A 635 -1.78 26.20 8.80
C ALA A 635 -0.31 26.59 9.03
N ALA A 636 0.13 27.72 8.46
CA ALA A 636 1.48 28.23 8.68
C ALA A 636 1.76 28.55 10.16
N ARG A 637 0.77 29.12 10.87
CA ARG A 637 0.89 29.49 12.29
C ARG A 637 0.94 28.29 13.24
N LEU A 638 0.24 27.21 12.87
CA LEU A 638 0.19 25.94 13.59
C LEU A 638 1.26 24.95 13.13
N HIS A 639 2.18 25.38 12.24
CA HIS A 639 3.24 24.54 11.68
C HIS A 639 2.72 23.24 11.04
N THR A 640 1.57 23.31 10.36
CA THR A 640 0.92 22.17 9.73
C THR A 640 0.55 22.45 8.27
N THR A 641 -0.14 21.52 7.60
CA THR A 641 -0.59 21.69 6.23
C THR A 641 -1.99 22.28 6.17
N ILE A 642 -2.31 22.93 5.03
CA ILE A 642 -3.66 23.44 4.78
C ILE A 642 -4.71 22.31 4.80
N ASP A 643 -4.34 21.09 4.39
CA ASP A 643 -5.28 19.98 4.32
C ASP A 643 -5.61 19.39 5.71
N VAL A 644 -4.68 19.46 6.67
CA VAL A 644 -4.96 19.18 8.10
C VAL A 644 -5.97 20.18 8.66
N VAL A 645 -5.70 21.49 8.48
CA VAL A 645 -6.63 22.54 8.93
C VAL A 645 -8.01 22.37 8.29
N ARG A 646 -8.06 22.05 7.00
CA ARG A 646 -9.31 21.79 6.27
C ARG A 646 -10.08 20.59 6.81
N CYS A 647 -9.39 19.48 7.10
CA CYS A 647 -9.96 18.29 7.71
C CYS A 647 -10.59 18.62 9.07
N LEU A 648 -9.84 19.31 9.93
CA LEU A 648 -10.30 19.70 11.26
C LEU A 648 -11.51 20.65 11.21
N LEU A 649 -11.50 21.66 10.33
CA LEU A 649 -12.63 22.58 10.20
C LEU A 649 -13.86 21.96 9.52
N ASP A 650 -13.69 20.92 8.70
CA ASP A 650 -14.81 20.17 8.13
C ASP A 650 -15.51 19.30 9.18
N ARG A 651 -14.79 18.84 10.21
CA ARG A 651 -15.28 17.99 11.33
C ARG A 651 -15.73 18.80 12.54
N HIS A 652 -14.98 19.84 12.88
CA HIS A 652 -15.21 20.72 14.01
C HIS A 652 -15.26 22.16 13.51
N PRO A 653 -16.36 22.60 12.87
CA PRO A 653 -16.48 23.97 12.41
C PRO A 653 -16.32 24.96 13.57
N ALA A 654 -15.59 26.04 13.34
CA ALA A 654 -15.40 27.05 14.37
C ALA A 654 -16.74 27.71 14.72
N PRO A 655 -17.15 27.75 16.00
CA PRO A 655 -18.39 28.41 16.42
C PRO A 655 -18.34 29.89 16.04
N ASP A 656 -19.50 30.47 15.79
CA ASP A 656 -19.56 31.92 15.57
C ASP A 656 -19.34 32.62 16.91
N THR A 657 -18.15 33.17 17.12
CA THR A 657 -17.78 33.93 18.32
C THR A 657 -18.12 35.40 18.19
N SER A 658 -18.90 35.79 17.17
CA SER A 658 -19.68 37.02 17.33
C SER A 658 -20.63 36.77 18.51
N GLU A 659 -20.15 37.10 19.72
CA GLU A 659 -21.02 37.52 20.79
C GLU A 659 -22.07 38.37 20.10
N ARG A 660 -23.31 37.92 20.21
CA ARG A 660 -24.46 38.68 19.80
C ARG A 660 -24.24 40.12 20.30
N ARG A 661 -23.72 41.00 19.44
CA ARG A 661 -24.56 42.07 18.95
C ARG A 661 -25.76 41.34 18.39
N SER A 662 -26.66 41.02 19.31
CA SER A 662 -28.05 41.26 19.10
C SER A 662 -28.04 42.61 18.39
N TRP A 663 -28.15 42.56 17.06
CA TRP A 663 -29.16 43.41 16.49
C TRP A 663 -30.35 43.19 17.42
N PRO A 664 -30.83 44.23 18.13
CA PRO A 664 -32.03 44.06 18.93
C PRO A 664 -33.04 43.33 18.05
N ALA A 665 -33.78 42.37 18.62
CA ALA A 665 -34.97 41.80 17.97
C ALA A 665 -35.60 42.88 17.09
N PRO A 666 -35.74 42.61 15.78
CA PRO A 666 -35.42 43.57 14.75
C PRO A 666 -36.23 44.84 14.98
N VAL A 667 -35.61 46.00 14.79
CA VAL A 667 -36.34 47.27 14.66
C VAL A 667 -37.55 47.11 13.70
N SER A 668 -37.55 46.12 12.80
CA SER A 668 -38.68 45.73 11.96
C SER A 668 -39.93 45.22 12.68
N ASP A 669 -39.90 44.68 13.91
CA ASP A 669 -41.12 44.19 14.58
C ASP A 669 -41.88 45.32 15.28
N ALA A 670 -41.17 46.23 15.94
CA ALA A 670 -41.74 47.48 16.44
C ALA A 670 -42.19 48.39 15.28
N VAL A 671 -41.40 48.48 14.20
CA VAL A 671 -41.79 49.20 12.99
C VAL A 671 -42.90 48.48 12.25
N ARG A 672 -43.02 47.14 12.24
CA ARG A 672 -44.20 46.44 11.69
C ARG A 672 -45.47 46.68 12.51
N ALA A 673 -45.34 46.77 13.83
CA ALA A 673 -46.47 47.07 14.70
C ALA A 673 -47.00 48.49 14.46
N ALA A 674 -46.11 49.45 14.17
CA ALA A 674 -46.47 50.84 13.84
C ALA A 674 -46.80 51.06 12.35
N LEU A 675 -46.18 50.31 11.44
CA LEU A 675 -46.36 50.32 9.99
C LEU A 675 -47.06 49.01 9.57
N ASP A 676 -48.35 48.93 9.89
CA ASP A 676 -49.22 47.84 9.49
C ASP A 676 -49.47 47.84 7.96
N PRO A 677 -50.03 46.77 7.38
CA PRO A 677 -50.23 46.68 5.93
C PRO A 677 -51.09 47.81 5.35
N ALA A 678 -52.08 48.30 6.10
CA ALA A 678 -52.96 49.39 5.68
C ALA A 678 -52.22 50.74 5.65
N THR A 679 -51.43 51.02 6.69
CA THR A 679 -50.61 52.23 6.79
C THR A 679 -49.49 52.22 5.77
N PHE A 680 -48.84 51.08 5.53
CA PHE A 680 -47.84 50.93 4.47
C PHE A 680 -48.45 51.20 3.10
N THR A 681 -49.61 50.61 2.81
CA THR A 681 -50.34 50.83 1.55
C THR A 681 -50.69 52.31 1.38
N ARG A 682 -51.20 52.96 2.41
CA ARG A 682 -51.51 54.40 2.36
C ARG A 682 -50.29 55.27 2.12
N LEU A 683 -49.20 55.06 2.87
CA LEU A 683 -47.97 55.87 2.74
C LEU A 683 -47.26 55.61 1.41
N TYR A 684 -47.18 54.35 0.99
CA TYR A 684 -46.49 53.94 -0.22
C TYR A 684 -47.37 54.10 -1.46
N ILE A 685 -48.51 53.41 -1.56
CA ILE A 685 -49.36 53.41 -2.75
C ILE A 685 -50.11 54.74 -2.89
N ASP A 686 -50.88 55.15 -1.87
CA ASP A 686 -51.80 56.29 -1.99
C ASP A 686 -51.07 57.65 -1.93
N GLN A 687 -50.16 57.81 -0.97
CA GLN A 687 -49.40 59.06 -0.75
C GLN A 687 -48.08 59.11 -1.53
N ARG A 688 -47.77 58.07 -2.32
CA ARG A 688 -46.58 57.98 -3.19
C ARG A 688 -45.23 58.28 -2.52
N MET A 689 -45.07 57.99 -1.23
CA MET A 689 -43.78 58.15 -0.56
C MET A 689 -42.76 57.10 -1.03
N SER A 690 -41.48 57.47 -1.02
CA SER A 690 -40.39 56.54 -1.33
C SER A 690 -40.10 55.62 -0.15
N LEU A 691 -39.54 54.43 -0.39
CA LEU A 691 -39.10 53.54 0.70
C LEU A 691 -38.07 54.22 1.63
N ARG A 692 -37.31 55.19 1.10
CA ARG A 692 -36.37 55.99 1.88
C ARG A 692 -37.08 57.00 2.78
N ALA A 693 -38.07 57.73 2.26
CA ALA A 693 -38.86 58.69 3.04
C ALA A 693 -39.70 58.00 4.12
N ILE A 694 -40.26 56.82 3.81
CA ILE A 694 -40.91 55.97 4.81
C ILE A 694 -39.88 55.49 5.84
N GLY A 695 -38.67 55.11 5.41
CA GLY A 695 -37.59 54.76 6.32
C GLY A 695 -37.22 55.89 7.29
N GLU A 696 -37.04 57.10 6.76
CA GLU A 696 -36.74 58.30 7.55
C GLU A 696 -37.87 58.63 8.55
N LEU A 697 -39.15 58.46 8.16
CA LEU A 697 -40.31 58.65 9.04
C LEU A 697 -40.34 57.68 10.24
N TYR A 698 -39.88 56.45 10.06
CA TYR A 698 -39.85 55.41 11.10
C TYR A 698 -38.44 55.19 11.68
N GLY A 699 -37.50 56.09 11.41
CA GLY A 699 -36.13 56.02 11.94
C GLY A 699 -35.31 54.81 11.47
N VAL A 700 -35.67 54.19 10.34
CA VAL A 700 -35.03 52.98 9.80
C VAL A 700 -34.48 53.16 8.38
N LYS A 701 -33.49 52.35 8.02
CA LYS A 701 -32.93 52.36 6.66
C LYS A 701 -33.93 51.81 5.64
N ALA A 702 -33.85 52.32 4.40
CA ALA A 702 -34.76 51.94 3.31
C ALA A 702 -34.80 50.43 3.00
N ASP A 703 -33.73 49.69 3.29
CA ASP A 703 -33.68 48.22 3.11
C ASP A 703 -34.56 47.47 4.13
N VAL A 704 -34.78 48.04 5.33
CA VAL A 704 -35.71 47.48 6.34
C VAL A 704 -37.16 47.62 5.86
N ILE A 705 -37.51 48.79 5.32
CA ILE A 705 -38.84 49.05 4.72
C ILE A 705 -39.06 48.18 3.48
N ARG A 706 -38.01 47.90 2.70
CA ARG A 706 -38.06 46.96 1.57
C ARG A 706 -38.40 45.53 2.03
N GLY A 707 -37.73 45.03 3.07
CA GLY A 707 -38.03 43.72 3.64
C GLY A 707 -39.46 43.61 4.19
N ILE A 708 -40.02 44.71 4.72
CA ILE A 708 -41.43 44.78 5.16
C ILE A 708 -42.39 44.72 3.95
N ALA A 709 -42.10 45.43 2.86
CA ALA A 709 -42.91 45.38 1.63
C ALA A 709 -42.98 43.96 1.02
N ASP A 710 -41.86 43.25 0.97
CA ASP A 710 -41.80 41.87 0.50
C ASP A 710 -42.65 40.92 1.37
N LYS A 711 -42.65 41.14 2.69
CA LYS A 711 -43.42 40.35 3.65
C LYS A 711 -44.93 40.61 3.57
N TYR A 712 -45.34 41.86 3.32
CA TYR A 712 -46.74 42.23 3.09
C TYR A 712 -47.22 41.96 1.66
N ARG A 713 -46.34 41.46 0.78
CA ARG A 713 -46.60 41.24 -0.66
C ARG A 713 -47.07 42.53 -1.37
N ILE A 714 -46.60 43.69 -0.90
CA ILE A 714 -46.89 44.98 -1.54
C ILE A 714 -45.88 45.14 -2.67
N PRO A 715 -46.31 45.20 -3.95
CA PRO A 715 -45.41 45.26 -5.08
C PRO A 715 -44.62 46.57 -5.04
N ILE A 716 -43.30 46.45 -4.97
CA ILE A 716 -42.40 47.61 -5.00
C ILE A 716 -42.42 48.20 -6.41
N ARG A 717 -42.77 49.48 -6.51
CA ARG A 717 -42.80 50.25 -7.76
C ARG A 717 -41.45 50.14 -8.47
N ALA A 718 -41.51 49.75 -9.73
CA ALA A 718 -40.32 49.55 -10.54
C ALA A 718 -39.53 50.87 -10.68
N PRO A 719 -38.19 50.83 -10.79
CA PRO A 719 -37.33 52.03 -10.86
C PRO A 719 -37.65 53.02 -12.01
N LYS A 720 -38.52 52.64 -12.96
CA LYS A 720 -38.95 53.49 -14.08
C LYS A 720 -39.98 54.55 -13.70
N GLU A 721 -40.75 54.36 -12.61
CA GLU A 721 -41.85 55.27 -12.23
C GLU A 721 -41.39 56.50 -11.41
N TYR A 722 -40.15 56.52 -10.93
CA TYR A 722 -39.63 57.58 -10.05
C TYR A 722 -38.96 58.76 -10.76
N ARG A 723 -39.03 58.84 -12.09
CA ARG A 723 -38.30 59.89 -12.82
C ARG A 723 -39.23 60.91 -13.44
N HIS A 724 -39.51 61.98 -12.69
CA HIS A 724 -39.67 63.28 -13.30
C HIS A 724 -38.32 63.63 -13.94
N ARG A 725 -38.14 63.26 -15.21
CA ARG A 725 -36.98 63.68 -16.01
C ARG A 725 -37.25 65.13 -16.40
N GLN A 726 -36.36 66.05 -16.01
CA GLN A 726 -36.00 67.09 -16.97
C GLN A 726 -35.46 66.35 -18.20
N GLU A 727 -36.27 66.28 -19.24
CA GLU A 727 -35.90 65.67 -20.50
C GLU A 727 -34.96 66.64 -21.22
N ILE A 728 -33.65 66.32 -21.22
CA ILE A 728 -32.71 67.03 -22.07
C ILE A 728 -32.95 66.55 -23.50
N THR A 729 -33.39 67.44 -24.39
CA THR A 729 -33.60 67.13 -25.81
C THR A 729 -32.27 66.86 -26.52
N ARG A 730 -32.30 66.06 -27.58
CA ARG A 730 -31.10 65.69 -28.36
C ARG A 730 -30.46 66.92 -28.97
N GLU A 731 -31.27 67.84 -29.46
CA GLU A 731 -30.87 69.06 -30.15
C GLU A 731 -30.10 69.98 -29.20
N TRP A 732 -30.60 70.18 -27.99
CA TRP A 732 -29.94 71.00 -26.98
C TRP A 732 -28.63 70.38 -26.50
N LEU A 733 -28.62 69.07 -26.21
CA LEU A 733 -27.39 68.40 -25.76
C LEU A 733 -26.33 68.37 -26.87
N HIS A 734 -26.74 68.22 -28.12
CA HIS A 734 -25.84 68.31 -29.27
C HIS A 734 -25.30 69.73 -29.42
N GLU A 735 -26.15 70.74 -29.30
CA GLU A 735 -25.70 72.13 -29.33
C GLU A 735 -24.70 72.44 -28.22
N GLN A 736 -24.98 72.08 -26.96
CA GLN A 736 -24.11 72.41 -25.84
C GLN A 736 -22.78 71.61 -25.86
N TYR A 737 -22.85 70.31 -26.16
CA TYR A 737 -21.70 69.41 -26.07
C TYR A 737 -20.86 69.31 -27.36
N VAL A 738 -21.52 69.34 -28.52
CA VAL A 738 -20.88 69.19 -29.85
C VAL A 738 -20.64 70.56 -30.49
N THR A 739 -21.66 71.42 -30.57
CA THR A 739 -21.55 72.72 -31.27
C THR A 739 -20.81 73.77 -30.45
N ARG A 740 -21.18 73.97 -29.18
CA ARG A 740 -20.58 74.91 -28.22
C ARG A 740 -19.41 74.31 -27.43
N ARG A 741 -19.11 73.02 -27.67
CA ARG A 741 -17.93 72.27 -27.18
C ARG A 741 -17.73 72.21 -25.66
N ARG A 742 -18.76 72.49 -24.85
CA ARG A 742 -18.69 72.46 -23.37
C ARG A 742 -18.43 71.05 -22.82
N THR A 743 -17.85 70.96 -21.62
CA THR A 743 -17.60 69.64 -21.00
C THR A 743 -18.89 69.08 -20.41
N LEU A 744 -18.94 67.75 -20.22
CA LEU A 744 -20.08 67.13 -19.52
C LEU A 744 -20.18 67.58 -18.05
N ALA A 745 -19.10 68.14 -17.47
CA ALA A 745 -19.08 68.66 -16.11
C ALA A 745 -19.83 69.99 -16.04
N ASP A 746 -19.54 70.91 -16.96
CA ASP A 746 -20.22 72.21 -17.03
C ASP A 746 -21.72 72.05 -17.32
N ILE A 747 -22.06 71.09 -18.20
CA ILE A 747 -23.46 70.77 -18.52
C ILE A 747 -24.16 70.12 -17.33
N ALA A 748 -23.45 69.29 -16.54
CA ALA A 748 -23.99 68.66 -15.34
C ALA A 748 -24.27 69.69 -14.23
N GLU A 749 -23.36 70.64 -14.03
CA GLU A 749 -23.50 71.71 -13.05
C GLU A 749 -24.69 72.63 -13.38
N GLU A 750 -24.84 73.05 -14.65
CA GLU A 750 -25.95 73.93 -15.06
C GLU A 750 -27.32 73.24 -15.08
N THR A 751 -27.36 71.95 -15.41
CA THR A 751 -28.63 71.19 -15.42
C THR A 751 -28.99 70.59 -14.06
N GLY A 752 -28.16 70.81 -13.02
CA GLY A 752 -28.32 70.19 -11.71
C GLY A 752 -28.25 68.66 -11.72
N MET A 753 -27.72 68.07 -12.80
CA MET A 753 -27.61 66.61 -12.97
C MET A 753 -26.22 66.11 -12.61
N THR A 754 -26.09 64.83 -12.28
CA THR A 754 -24.75 64.22 -12.21
C THR A 754 -24.15 64.02 -13.59
N MET A 755 -22.84 64.19 -13.72
CA MET A 755 -22.07 63.90 -14.95
C MET A 755 -22.42 62.56 -15.60
N SER A 756 -22.61 61.52 -14.78
CA SER A 756 -22.99 60.18 -15.24
C SER A 756 -24.39 60.14 -15.87
N ASN A 757 -25.31 61.00 -15.41
CA ASN A 757 -26.66 61.10 -15.95
C ASN A 757 -26.67 61.88 -17.28
N VAL A 758 -25.91 62.97 -17.41
CA VAL A 758 -25.72 63.69 -18.69
C VAL A 758 -25.05 62.80 -19.73
N ALA A 759 -24.02 62.01 -19.33
CA ALA A 759 -23.40 61.02 -20.21
C ALA A 759 -24.38 59.92 -20.66
N LYS A 760 -25.34 59.55 -19.80
CA LYS A 760 -26.40 58.59 -20.14
C LYS A 760 -27.37 59.18 -21.18
N TRP A 761 -27.72 60.46 -21.06
CA TRP A 761 -28.51 61.19 -22.07
C TRP A 761 -27.79 61.28 -23.41
N ALA A 762 -26.49 61.59 -23.41
CA ALA A 762 -25.70 61.62 -24.64
C ALA A 762 -25.69 60.26 -25.36
N ARG A 763 -25.54 59.14 -24.63
CA ARG A 763 -25.63 57.80 -25.22
C ARG A 763 -27.03 57.48 -25.75
N MET A 764 -28.07 57.86 -24.99
CA MET A 764 -29.46 57.61 -25.38
C MET A 764 -29.84 58.37 -26.66
N HIS A 765 -29.33 59.59 -26.81
CA HIS A 765 -29.50 60.44 -28.00
C HIS A 765 -28.47 60.20 -29.11
N LYS A 766 -27.64 59.15 -28.96
CA LYS A 766 -26.58 58.77 -29.92
C LYS A 766 -25.61 59.93 -30.25
N ILE A 767 -25.33 60.79 -29.27
CA ILE A 767 -24.34 61.86 -29.36
C ILE A 767 -22.97 61.25 -28.99
N PRO A 768 -21.96 61.30 -29.89
CA PRO A 768 -20.68 60.65 -29.67
C PRO A 768 -19.94 61.25 -28.47
N LEU A 769 -19.71 60.44 -27.43
CA LEU A 769 -18.99 60.84 -26.23
C LEU A 769 -17.48 60.87 -26.47
N ARG A 770 -16.78 61.84 -25.87
CA ARG A 770 -15.33 61.96 -25.94
C ARG A 770 -14.71 60.80 -25.13
N PRO A 771 -13.61 60.18 -25.61
CA PRO A 771 -12.97 59.07 -24.92
C PRO A 771 -12.46 59.45 -23.52
N ARG A 772 -12.56 58.52 -22.57
CA ARG A 772 -12.12 58.74 -21.17
C ARG A 772 -10.60 58.91 -21.10
N GLY A 773 -10.16 59.99 -20.45
CA GLY A 773 -8.73 60.33 -20.31
C GLY A 773 -8.14 61.11 -21.50
N GLY A 774 -8.98 61.64 -22.40
CA GLY A 774 -8.52 62.58 -23.41
C GLY A 774 -8.01 63.88 -22.78
N ALA A 775 -6.82 64.30 -23.17
CA ALA A 775 -6.24 65.58 -22.78
C ALA A 775 -7.04 66.76 -23.37
N SER A 776 -6.75 67.98 -22.90
CA SER A 776 -7.22 69.25 -23.47
C SER A 776 -7.17 69.25 -25.01
N HIS A 777 -8.09 69.96 -25.66
CA HIS A 777 -8.15 70.10 -27.13
C HIS A 777 -6.79 70.51 -27.74
N ASP A 778 -6.02 71.34 -27.03
CA ASP A 778 -4.67 71.76 -27.44
C ASP A 778 -3.65 70.60 -27.51
N GLU A 779 -3.77 69.63 -26.62
CA GLU A 779 -2.84 68.49 -26.55
C GLU A 779 -3.14 67.47 -27.67
N SER A 780 -4.41 67.29 -28.02
CA SER A 780 -4.82 66.39 -29.12
C SER A 780 -4.43 66.96 -30.49
N LEU A 781 -4.55 68.28 -30.68
CA LEU A 781 -4.08 68.97 -31.88
C LEU A 781 -2.55 68.83 -32.04
N ARG A 782 -1.77 68.99 -30.95
CA ARG A 782 -0.31 68.78 -30.96
C ARG A 782 0.10 67.35 -31.32
N ILE A 783 -0.66 66.34 -30.91
CA ILE A 783 -0.39 64.93 -31.25
C ILE A 783 -0.69 64.65 -32.73
N GLU A 784 -1.79 65.20 -33.27
CA GLU A 784 -2.15 65.05 -34.69
C GLU A 784 -1.21 65.81 -35.64
N ASP A 785 -0.71 66.98 -35.22
CA ASP A 785 0.26 67.76 -35.99
C ASP A 785 1.65 67.07 -35.97
N LYS A 786 2.13 66.60 -34.81
CA LYS A 786 3.36 65.79 -34.71
C LYS A 786 3.28 64.47 -35.47
N ALA A 787 2.14 63.79 -35.47
CA ALA A 787 1.95 62.56 -36.24
C ALA A 787 2.02 62.82 -37.77
N ARG A 788 1.62 64.02 -38.24
CA ARG A 788 1.75 64.42 -39.65
C ARG A 788 3.19 64.73 -40.05
N GLU A 789 4.01 65.23 -39.13
CA GLU A 789 5.45 65.49 -39.34
C GLU A 789 6.32 64.22 -39.33
N ALA A 790 5.81 63.10 -38.80
CA ALA A 790 6.53 61.83 -38.75
C ALA A 790 6.60 61.13 -40.12
N PRO A 791 7.67 60.34 -40.38
CA PRO A 791 7.75 59.49 -41.56
C PRO A 791 6.49 58.62 -41.72
N ARG A 792 5.98 58.50 -42.96
CA ARG A 792 4.74 57.76 -43.28
C ARG A 792 4.65 56.37 -42.62
N LEU A 793 5.79 55.71 -42.42
CA LEU A 793 5.87 54.40 -41.78
C LEU A 793 5.47 54.42 -40.28
N LEU A 794 5.66 55.53 -39.57
CA LEU A 794 5.45 55.63 -38.11
C LEU A 794 4.09 56.24 -37.74
N GLN A 795 3.47 56.99 -38.65
CA GLN A 795 2.21 57.71 -38.42
C GLN A 795 1.09 56.83 -37.82
N PRO A 796 0.89 55.55 -38.24
CA PRO A 796 -0.15 54.70 -37.68
C PRO A 796 -0.01 54.40 -36.17
N ALA A 797 1.22 54.45 -35.65
CA ALA A 797 1.52 54.16 -34.24
C ALA A 797 1.50 55.40 -33.33
N LEU A 798 1.47 56.62 -33.90
CA LEU A 798 1.58 57.90 -33.18
C LEU A 798 0.23 58.50 -32.72
N ASN A 799 -0.78 57.66 -32.52
CA ASN A 799 -2.17 58.05 -32.23
C ASN A 799 -2.51 58.20 -30.74
N GLY A 800 -1.55 58.46 -29.85
CA GLY A 800 -1.85 58.61 -28.42
C GLY A 800 -0.71 59.09 -27.53
N LEU A 801 -1.07 59.53 -26.31
CA LEU A 801 -0.27 60.23 -25.29
C LEU A 801 1.02 59.54 -24.78
N ALA A 802 1.36 58.35 -25.28
CA ALA A 802 2.62 57.65 -24.95
C ALA A 802 3.18 56.89 -26.16
N ALA A 803 2.79 57.27 -27.38
CA ALA A 803 3.24 56.60 -28.59
C ALA A 803 4.74 56.78 -28.86
N GLU A 804 5.26 57.98 -28.61
CA GLU A 804 6.68 58.32 -28.76
C GLU A 804 7.53 57.53 -27.76
N GLU A 805 7.12 57.49 -26.49
CA GLU A 805 7.81 56.74 -25.44
C GLU A 805 7.82 55.22 -25.74
N ARG A 806 6.74 54.68 -26.29
CA ARG A 806 6.70 53.28 -26.75
C ARG A 806 7.68 53.05 -27.90
N LEU A 807 7.75 53.97 -28.85
CA LEU A 807 8.67 53.88 -30.00
C LEU A 807 10.13 53.94 -29.53
N LEU A 808 10.44 54.86 -28.61
CA LEU A 808 11.78 55.01 -28.02
C LEU A 808 12.19 53.77 -27.21
N ARG A 809 11.28 53.20 -26.41
CA ARG A 809 11.51 51.92 -25.71
C ARG A 809 11.73 50.75 -26.67
N PHE A 810 11.03 50.71 -27.80
CA PHE A 810 11.25 49.70 -28.82
C PHE A 810 12.63 49.85 -29.49
N VAL A 811 13.03 51.07 -29.86
CA VAL A 811 14.37 51.37 -30.41
C VAL A 811 15.44 50.95 -29.42
N LYS A 812 15.32 51.34 -28.13
CA LYS A 812 16.28 50.96 -27.09
C LYS A 812 16.31 49.44 -26.88
N ALA A 813 15.14 48.78 -26.87
CA ALA A 813 15.06 47.33 -26.70
C ALA A 813 15.73 46.56 -27.84
N SER A 814 15.76 47.11 -29.06
CA SER A 814 16.35 46.45 -30.23
C SER A 814 17.87 46.18 -30.13
N ALA A 815 18.56 46.87 -29.21
CA ALA A 815 20.00 46.70 -28.98
C ALA A 815 20.34 45.53 -28.03
N TYR A 816 19.35 44.91 -27.38
CA TYR A 816 19.58 43.86 -26.39
C TYR A 816 19.36 42.45 -26.99
N PRO A 817 19.95 41.39 -26.40
CA PRO A 817 19.76 40.03 -26.87
C PRO A 817 18.40 39.43 -26.48
N THR A 818 17.73 39.95 -25.44
CA THR A 818 16.38 39.53 -25.03
C THR A 818 15.59 40.70 -24.42
N LEU A 819 14.26 40.64 -24.50
CA LEU A 819 13.39 41.65 -23.87
C LEU A 819 13.46 41.65 -22.34
N GLY A 820 13.83 40.51 -21.72
CA GLY A 820 14.01 40.42 -20.27
C GLY A 820 15.26 41.16 -19.77
N VAL A 821 16.32 41.20 -20.59
CA VAL A 821 17.51 42.03 -20.29
C VAL A 821 17.17 43.51 -20.55
N ALA A 822 16.53 43.82 -21.68
CA ALA A 822 16.09 45.17 -22.02
C ALA A 822 15.19 45.80 -20.94
N ALA A 823 14.21 45.05 -20.42
CA ALA A 823 13.28 45.52 -19.40
C ALA A 823 13.99 45.85 -18.07
N ARG A 824 14.94 45.00 -17.64
CA ARG A 824 15.72 45.21 -16.42
C ARG A 824 16.60 46.46 -16.52
N ASP A 825 17.30 46.64 -17.64
CA ASP A 825 18.16 47.80 -17.87
C ASP A 825 17.37 49.12 -17.94
N MET A 826 16.16 49.09 -18.50
CA MET A 826 15.29 50.27 -18.59
C MET A 826 14.46 50.53 -17.32
N GLY A 827 14.52 49.67 -16.30
CA GLY A 827 13.69 49.79 -15.10
C GLY A 827 12.18 49.60 -15.35
N VAL A 828 11.80 48.90 -16.42
CA VAL A 828 10.40 48.67 -16.82
C VAL A 828 9.99 47.22 -16.51
N ASN A 829 8.77 47.01 -16.05
CA ASN A 829 8.21 45.68 -15.86
C ASN A 829 8.17 44.90 -17.20
N GLY A 830 8.76 43.70 -17.24
CA GLY A 830 8.92 42.88 -18.46
C GLY A 830 7.63 42.63 -19.24
N PRO A 831 6.56 42.11 -18.61
CA PRO A 831 5.21 42.05 -19.17
C PRO A 831 4.71 43.36 -19.80
N THR A 832 4.99 44.51 -19.19
CA THR A 832 4.59 45.83 -19.71
C THR A 832 5.32 46.14 -21.02
N LEU A 833 6.64 45.92 -21.07
CA LEU A 833 7.43 46.12 -22.29
C LEU A 833 6.97 45.21 -23.44
N VAL A 834 6.65 43.94 -23.14
CA VAL A 834 6.11 43.00 -24.14
C VAL A 834 4.77 43.48 -24.69
N THR A 835 3.89 43.98 -23.82
CA THR A 835 2.58 44.50 -24.22
C THR A 835 2.72 45.75 -25.09
N GLN A 836 3.63 46.65 -24.76
CA GLN A 836 3.90 47.87 -25.53
C GLN A 836 4.41 47.56 -26.94
N ILE A 837 5.36 46.61 -27.08
CA ILE A 837 5.91 46.20 -28.38
C ILE A 837 4.87 45.46 -29.22
N ASN A 838 4.06 44.57 -28.62
CA ASN A 838 2.98 43.88 -29.33
C ASN A 838 1.90 44.87 -29.83
N ARG A 839 1.67 45.95 -29.09
CA ARG A 839 0.76 47.02 -29.51
C ARG A 839 1.32 47.79 -30.71
N LEU A 840 2.60 48.18 -30.68
CA LEU A 840 3.28 48.80 -31.83
C LEU A 840 3.25 47.90 -33.07
N ALA A 841 3.50 46.60 -32.90
CA ALA A 841 3.42 45.63 -34.00
C ALA A 841 2.03 45.58 -34.64
N ARG A 842 0.97 45.69 -33.84
CA ARG A 842 -0.41 45.73 -34.33
C ARG A 842 -0.73 47.03 -35.06
N GLU A 843 -0.31 48.16 -34.50
CA GLU A 843 -0.53 49.50 -35.07
C GLU A 843 0.25 49.70 -36.38
N LEU A 844 1.43 49.09 -36.51
CA LEU A 844 2.31 49.16 -37.70
C LEU A 844 2.09 48.01 -38.70
N GLY A 845 1.10 47.14 -38.47
CA GLY A 845 0.68 46.12 -39.42
C GLY A 845 1.59 44.89 -39.54
N GLY A 846 2.43 44.59 -38.55
CA GLY A 846 3.24 43.37 -38.56
C GLY A 846 4.23 43.21 -37.38
N PRO A 847 4.78 42.00 -37.16
CA PRO A 847 5.72 41.73 -36.08
C PRO A 847 7.03 42.52 -36.26
N LEU A 848 7.52 43.14 -35.19
CA LEU A 848 8.74 43.96 -35.19
C LEU A 848 10.00 43.19 -34.76
N LEU A 849 9.85 42.08 -34.03
CA LEU A 849 10.94 41.26 -33.50
C LEU A 849 10.67 39.77 -33.74
N GLU A 850 11.71 39.03 -34.12
CA GLU A 850 11.82 37.59 -33.93
C GLU A 850 12.20 37.33 -32.47
N ARG A 851 11.44 36.49 -31.77
CA ARG A 851 11.66 36.21 -30.34
C ARG A 851 12.95 35.42 -30.13
N ALA A 852 13.58 35.63 -28.98
CA ALA A 852 14.76 34.85 -28.58
C ALA A 852 14.36 33.40 -28.29
N GLU A 853 15.18 32.45 -28.75
CA GLU A 853 15.07 31.01 -28.49
C GLU A 853 16.35 30.54 -27.79
N ARG A 854 16.37 29.31 -27.27
CA ARG A 854 17.52 28.79 -26.51
C ARG A 854 18.78 28.79 -27.38
N GLY A 855 19.74 29.66 -27.07
CA GLY A 855 20.98 29.84 -27.84
C GLY A 855 20.90 30.81 -29.03
N ARG A 856 19.74 31.45 -29.28
CA ARG A 856 19.55 32.43 -30.38
C ARG A 856 19.01 33.76 -29.83
N PRO A 857 19.77 34.88 -29.95
CA PRO A 857 19.30 36.19 -29.50
C PRO A 857 18.15 36.69 -30.38
N MET A 858 17.33 37.60 -29.84
CA MET A 858 16.24 38.23 -30.59
C MET A 858 16.80 39.04 -31.77
N ARG A 859 16.06 39.09 -32.89
CA ARG A 859 16.45 39.82 -34.11
C ARG A 859 15.31 40.71 -34.58
N LEU A 860 15.65 41.86 -35.17
CA LEU A 860 14.66 42.73 -35.83
C LEU A 860 14.16 42.07 -37.13
N THR A 861 12.84 42.06 -37.30
CA THR A 861 12.22 41.67 -38.58
C THR A 861 12.53 42.72 -39.66
N PRO A 862 12.29 42.45 -40.96
CA PRO A 862 12.43 43.47 -42.01
C PRO A 862 11.61 44.74 -41.73
N LEU A 863 10.41 44.59 -41.17
CA LEU A 863 9.59 45.71 -40.72
C LEU A 863 10.23 46.41 -39.51
N GLY A 864 10.67 45.66 -38.50
CA GLY A 864 11.35 46.19 -37.33
C GLY A 864 12.60 47.01 -37.67
N LYS A 865 13.41 46.58 -38.63
CA LYS A 865 14.59 47.34 -39.11
C LYS A 865 14.21 48.67 -39.74
N ARG A 866 13.15 48.69 -40.57
CA ARG A 866 12.66 49.93 -41.20
C ARG A 866 12.07 50.90 -40.17
N VAL A 867 11.34 50.37 -39.18
CA VAL A 867 10.75 51.15 -38.08
C VAL A 867 11.84 51.74 -37.19
N VAL A 868 12.85 50.95 -36.81
CA VAL A 868 14.00 51.44 -36.01
C VAL A 868 14.76 52.53 -36.75
N ARG A 869 15.01 52.36 -38.07
CA ARG A 869 15.68 53.38 -38.89
C ARG A 869 14.86 54.68 -38.96
N ALA A 870 13.58 54.58 -39.32
CA ALA A 870 12.68 55.73 -39.38
C ALA A 870 12.52 56.43 -38.03
N ALA A 871 12.54 55.67 -36.93
CA ALA A 871 12.46 56.21 -35.57
C ALA A 871 13.76 56.89 -35.13
N MET A 872 14.93 56.35 -35.47
CA MET A 872 16.22 56.99 -35.18
C MET A 872 16.44 58.29 -35.98
N ASP A 873 15.88 58.38 -37.18
CA ASP A 873 15.97 59.59 -38.02
C ASP A 873 14.98 60.68 -37.58
N TRP A 874 13.90 60.31 -36.90
CA TRP A 874 12.81 61.22 -36.52
C TRP A 874 12.80 61.62 -35.04
N LEU A 875 13.15 60.71 -34.13
CA LEU A 875 13.24 61.01 -32.71
C LEU A 875 14.48 61.88 -32.44
N PRO A 876 14.41 62.87 -31.53
CA PRO A 876 15.60 63.61 -31.12
C PRO A 876 16.65 62.62 -30.62
N LYS A 877 17.90 62.76 -31.10
CA LYS A 877 19.02 61.96 -30.59
C LYS A 877 19.09 62.14 -29.08
N PRO A 878 19.36 61.05 -28.32
CA PRO A 878 19.36 61.08 -26.87
C PRO A 878 20.33 62.11 -26.28
#